data_AF-A0A2K2UEY3-F1
#
_entry.id   AF-A0A2K2UEY3-F1
#
_cell.length_a   1.000
_cell.length_b   1.000
_cell.length_c   1.000
_cell.angle_alpha   90.00
_cell.angle_beta   90.00
_cell.angle_gamma   90.00
#
_symmetry.space_group_name_H-M   'P 1'
#
loop_
_entity.id
_entity.type
_entity.pdbx_description
1 polymer ?
#
loop_
_entity_poly.entity_id
_entity_poly.type
_entity_poly.pdbx_seq_one_letter_code
_entity_poly.pdbx_strand_id
1 'polypeptide(L)'
;MPTDDLVFYDIETPIDELIVQVHENELALAPSEVDVVDAARAIDGEVWSPQLPPYRAWAAQGGEKGADGDLLVVGSLGMGLSDEEREALLAQATERERRGDAARAQDARLEAVDLRGALRVRRDEDGYAIVAVDLRRFASAVGRSECLVVNLPAYLGGVPVVRIAAEAFARRFVQGVGVRLLAIPDTVERIGANAFLALSVQHIHVGAGVRILGEQPCDLAGVSPRLKRREYSVDVRNERFSSRDGNLFADGGATLLFLASPYDERIELPKGVECIGAAAFAAGCEPPSVVSCPATLARVDAKGWDDAVWLCPPEAPAHRPLAARGVRLAGLQAVELDGCWYDFDGAGAVLVAGPPAPTSVSKRFAAAAAVRAATLRGQSAVEQAPSPGQVAHSAAHSVAPEDVLVLPRAVEGRPLVRVGVRALPYAPASLVVADTVRVVERDNACRNAKRLALPEGLEVIGAHCFCSRILEGPVSVPASVRSIGEGSFEYAVCRLEHTGTIVHVSADQLLTCFLTDAADGVPFDYGRYDEQLRSGKNLPDKLGAVLHRLTVPYRLEDATRTALVAYLRDHEREAQERVAQEGDRAMVEALVRDGFVDERTFDRQIELLRACNRTDCVLYLMEQHRAQTKPASVKDRFAL
;
A
#
# COMPACT_ATOMS: atom_id res chain seq x y z
N MET A 1 -7.74 20.74 -42.10
CA MET A 1 -8.93 19.98 -41.65
C MET A 1 -9.86 20.98 -40.97
N PRO A 2 -11.20 20.85 -41.04
CA PRO A 2 -12.07 21.82 -40.41
C PRO A 2 -11.86 21.75 -38.88
N THR A 3 -11.27 22.81 -38.33
CA THR A 3 -10.99 23.02 -36.90
C THR A 3 -12.22 23.50 -36.13
N ASP A 4 -13.36 23.61 -36.81
CA ASP A 4 -14.64 24.11 -36.30
C ASP A 4 -15.44 23.04 -35.51
N ASP A 5 -14.93 21.82 -35.40
CA ASP A 5 -15.59 20.74 -34.67
C ASP A 5 -15.14 20.69 -33.20
N LEU A 6 -16.09 20.50 -32.28
CA LEU A 6 -15.82 20.27 -30.85
C LEU A 6 -14.86 19.09 -30.62
N VAL A 7 -15.00 18.03 -31.41
CA VAL A 7 -14.17 16.82 -31.32
C VAL A 7 -13.82 16.33 -32.71
N PHE A 8 -12.53 16.18 -32.98
CA PHE A 8 -12.03 15.65 -34.26
C PHE A 8 -10.86 14.68 -34.04
N TYR A 9 -10.48 13.93 -35.07
CA TYR A 9 -9.38 12.96 -35.03
C TYR A 9 -8.11 13.56 -35.65
N ASP A 10 -6.99 13.52 -34.91
CA ASP A 10 -5.68 13.93 -35.43
C ASP A 10 -4.52 13.16 -34.77
N ILE A 11 -3.63 12.59 -35.59
CA ILE A 11 -2.41 11.90 -35.15
C ILE A 11 -1.12 12.50 -35.73
N GLU A 12 -1.22 13.38 -36.71
CA GLU A 12 -0.07 13.83 -37.52
C GLU A 12 0.45 15.18 -37.04
N THR A 13 -0.46 16.09 -36.68
CA THR A 13 -0.13 17.48 -36.36
C THR A 13 0.52 17.56 -34.98
N PRO A 14 1.70 18.17 -34.79
CA PRO A 14 2.32 18.37 -33.48
C PRO A 14 1.36 19.03 -32.48
N ILE A 15 1.48 18.70 -31.19
CA ILE A 15 0.56 19.22 -30.16
C ILE A 15 0.59 20.75 -30.08
N ASP A 16 1.77 21.36 -30.18
CA ASP A 16 1.92 22.82 -30.12
C ASP A 16 1.23 23.50 -31.32
N GLU A 17 1.31 22.90 -32.51
CA GLU A 17 0.60 23.38 -33.69
C GLU A 17 -0.92 23.22 -33.57
N LEU A 18 -1.39 22.09 -33.00
CA LEU A 18 -2.81 21.88 -32.72
C LEU A 18 -3.34 22.90 -31.72
N ILE A 19 -2.57 23.23 -30.69
CA ILE A 19 -2.94 24.26 -29.72
C ILE A 19 -3.12 25.60 -30.43
N VAL A 20 -2.15 26.02 -31.27
CA VAL A 20 -2.26 27.27 -32.04
C VAL A 20 -3.50 27.25 -32.94
N GLN A 21 -3.72 26.16 -33.69
CA GLN A 21 -4.87 26.03 -34.59
C GLN A 21 -6.21 26.08 -33.87
N VAL A 22 -6.32 25.44 -32.70
CA VAL A 22 -7.53 25.44 -31.88
C VAL A 22 -7.78 26.81 -31.26
N HIS A 23 -6.71 27.52 -30.87
CA HIS A 23 -6.81 28.85 -30.27
C HIS A 23 -7.15 29.94 -31.28
N GLU A 24 -6.62 29.85 -32.50
CA GLU A 24 -6.97 30.74 -33.61
C GLU A 24 -8.43 30.56 -34.06
N ASN A 25 -9.00 29.37 -33.83
CA ASN A 25 -10.37 29.02 -34.18
C ASN A 25 -11.21 28.84 -32.89
N GLU A 26 -11.47 29.94 -32.19
CA GLU A 26 -12.31 29.93 -31.00
C GLU A 26 -13.71 29.38 -31.31
N LEU A 27 -13.99 28.18 -30.79
CA LEU A 27 -15.23 27.49 -31.09
C LEU A 27 -16.42 28.17 -30.42
N ALA A 28 -17.40 28.57 -31.22
CA ALA A 28 -18.67 29.13 -30.76
C ALA A 28 -19.83 28.25 -31.23
N LEU A 29 -20.64 27.75 -30.30
CA LEU A 29 -21.81 26.94 -30.61
C LEU A 29 -23.11 27.71 -30.36
N ALA A 30 -24.17 27.36 -31.08
CA ALA A 30 -25.51 27.85 -30.80
C ALA A 30 -26.09 27.13 -29.56
N PRO A 31 -26.89 27.81 -28.71
CA PRO A 31 -27.54 27.17 -27.56
C PRO A 31 -28.44 25.99 -27.92
N SER A 32 -28.91 25.91 -29.17
CA SER A 32 -29.71 24.79 -29.68
C SER A 32 -28.90 23.52 -29.96
N GLU A 33 -27.56 23.62 -30.02
CA GLU A 33 -26.65 22.50 -30.29
C GLU A 33 -26.23 21.79 -28.99
N VAL A 34 -26.57 22.36 -27.83
CA VAL A 34 -26.21 21.87 -26.50
C VAL A 34 -27.44 21.62 -25.62
N ASP A 35 -27.34 20.68 -24.69
CA ASP A 35 -28.37 20.44 -23.67
C ASP A 35 -28.17 21.45 -22.53
N VAL A 36 -28.99 22.51 -22.51
CA VAL A 36 -28.96 23.51 -21.44
C VAL A 36 -29.84 23.03 -20.29
N VAL A 37 -29.21 22.75 -19.14
CA VAL A 37 -29.91 22.37 -17.92
C VAL A 37 -30.04 23.53 -16.96
N ASP A 38 -31.18 23.62 -16.29
CA ASP A 38 -31.41 24.55 -15.21
C ASP A 38 -30.56 24.17 -13.99
N ALA A 39 -30.10 25.18 -13.25
CA ALA A 39 -29.49 24.94 -11.95
C ALA A 39 -30.51 24.26 -11.04
N ALA A 40 -30.10 23.19 -10.35
CA ALA A 40 -30.87 22.69 -9.22
C ALA A 40 -30.98 23.85 -8.22
N ARG A 41 -32.17 24.46 -8.13
CA ARG A 41 -32.45 25.47 -7.11
C ARG A 41 -32.36 24.76 -5.78
N ALA A 42 -31.38 25.10 -4.95
CA ALA A 42 -31.48 24.81 -3.53
C ALA A 42 -32.79 25.43 -3.05
N ILE A 43 -33.71 24.62 -2.57
CA ILE A 43 -34.93 25.12 -1.93
C ILE A 43 -34.46 25.74 -0.61
N ASP A 44 -34.78 27.00 -0.37
CA ASP A 44 -34.46 27.68 0.88
C ASP A 44 -34.97 26.83 2.06
N GLY A 45 -34.05 26.30 2.86
CA GLY A 45 -34.34 25.41 4.00
C GLY A 45 -33.86 23.95 3.86
N GLU A 46 -33.36 23.51 2.70
CA GLU A 46 -32.70 22.20 2.59
C GLU A 46 -31.28 22.25 3.18
N VAL A 47 -31.17 21.84 4.44
CA VAL A 47 -29.89 21.54 5.07
C VAL A 47 -29.34 20.26 4.43
N TRP A 48 -28.28 20.37 3.64
CA TRP A 48 -27.47 19.22 3.21
C TRP A 48 -26.63 18.70 4.38
N SER A 49 -27.32 18.19 5.41
CA SER A 49 -26.74 17.21 6.31
C SER A 49 -26.85 15.87 5.62
N PRO A 50 -25.82 15.00 5.62
CA PRO A 50 -26.03 13.60 5.27
C PRO A 50 -26.97 13.01 6.34
N GLN A 51 -28.28 13.08 6.10
CA GLN A 51 -29.25 12.30 6.84
C GLN A 51 -29.07 10.85 6.40
N LEU A 52 -28.04 10.21 6.96
CA LEU A 52 -28.02 8.77 7.06
C LEU A 52 -29.35 8.37 7.72
N PRO A 53 -30.15 7.49 7.10
CA PRO A 53 -31.28 6.90 7.79
C PRO A 53 -30.78 6.29 9.11
N PRO A 54 -31.55 6.38 10.21
CA PRO A 54 -31.14 5.75 11.46
C PRO A 54 -30.82 4.28 11.20
N TYR A 55 -29.70 3.82 11.75
CA TYR A 55 -29.03 2.51 11.57
C TYR A 55 -29.88 1.26 11.92
N ARG A 56 -31.21 1.33 11.94
CA ARG A 56 -32.10 0.23 12.33
C ARG A 56 -33.25 0.03 11.36
N ALA A 57 -32.94 -0.19 10.09
CA ALA A 57 -33.91 -0.76 9.14
C ALA A 57 -33.32 -1.75 8.12
N TRP A 58 -32.01 -2.02 8.16
CA TRP A 58 -31.39 -3.07 7.31
C TRP A 58 -31.25 -4.43 7.99
N ALA A 59 -31.63 -4.56 9.26
CA ALA A 59 -31.41 -5.78 10.06
C ALA A 59 -32.62 -6.71 10.17
N ALA A 60 -33.69 -6.55 9.37
CA ALA A 60 -34.83 -7.46 9.45
C ALA A 60 -35.59 -7.54 8.13
N GLN A 61 -35.03 -8.23 7.13
CA GLN A 61 -35.80 -8.97 6.14
C GLN A 61 -34.95 -10.15 5.67
N GLY A 62 -35.49 -11.36 5.87
CA GLY A 62 -34.77 -12.61 5.71
C GLY A 62 -34.22 -12.80 4.30
N GLY A 63 -32.90 -12.90 4.21
CA GLY A 63 -32.18 -13.56 3.13
C GLY A 63 -31.43 -14.74 3.72
N GLU A 64 -31.51 -15.89 3.06
CA GLU A 64 -30.93 -17.16 3.48
C GLU A 64 -29.43 -17.07 3.79
N LYS A 65 -28.95 -17.98 4.64
CA LYS A 65 -27.55 -18.13 5.07
C LYS A 65 -26.56 -18.05 3.89
N GLY A 66 -25.97 -16.89 3.68
CA GLY A 66 -24.73 -16.71 2.92
C GLY A 66 -23.54 -16.69 3.89
N ALA A 67 -22.53 -17.51 3.63
CA ALA A 67 -21.33 -17.59 4.44
C ALA A 67 -20.59 -16.25 4.43
N ASP A 68 -20.22 -15.81 5.63
CA ASP A 68 -19.33 -14.70 5.91
C ASP A 68 -17.88 -15.19 5.71
N GLY A 69 -17.05 -14.40 5.03
CA GLY A 69 -15.62 -14.66 4.83
C GLY A 69 -15.18 -14.93 3.38
N ASP A 70 -14.14 -14.21 2.95
CA ASP A 70 -13.28 -14.46 1.78
C ASP A 70 -13.83 -14.22 0.36
N LEU A 71 -14.06 -12.95 0.02
CA LEU A 71 -14.13 -12.50 -1.39
C LEU A 71 -12.75 -12.25 -2.03
N LEU A 72 -11.66 -12.81 -1.48
CA LEU A 72 -10.30 -12.64 -2.03
C LEU A 72 -9.53 -13.94 -2.31
N VAL A 73 -10.16 -15.13 -2.27
CA VAL A 73 -9.50 -16.41 -2.64
C VAL A 73 -10.18 -17.17 -3.79
N VAL A 74 -11.27 -16.66 -4.38
CA VAL A 74 -11.92 -17.32 -5.54
C VAL A 74 -11.42 -16.79 -6.89
N GLY A 75 -10.12 -16.47 -6.97
CA GLY A 75 -9.43 -16.11 -8.22
C GLY A 75 -8.64 -17.26 -8.85
N SER A 76 -8.59 -18.43 -8.21
CA SER A 76 -7.75 -19.55 -8.65
C SER A 76 -8.30 -20.92 -8.22
N LEU A 77 -9.60 -21.16 -8.43
CA LEU A 77 -10.11 -22.52 -8.55
C LEU A 77 -10.56 -22.73 -9.99
N GLY A 78 -9.85 -23.65 -10.65
CA GLY A 78 -9.99 -23.94 -12.07
C GLY A 78 -11.42 -24.30 -12.44
N MET A 79 -11.95 -23.60 -13.44
CA MET A 79 -13.22 -23.90 -14.12
C MET A 79 -13.16 -25.20 -14.94
N GLY A 80 -12.34 -26.19 -14.57
CA GLY A 80 -12.21 -27.48 -15.26
C GLY A 80 -11.83 -27.41 -16.75
N LEU A 81 -11.48 -26.23 -17.26
CA LEU A 81 -11.12 -25.98 -18.65
C LEU A 81 -9.61 -26.17 -18.80
N SER A 82 -9.21 -26.91 -19.83
CA SER A 82 -7.80 -26.97 -20.23
C SER A 82 -7.33 -25.59 -20.70
N ASP A 83 -6.02 -25.33 -20.63
CA ASP A 83 -5.44 -24.05 -21.04
C ASP A 83 -5.75 -23.73 -22.52
N GLU A 84 -5.82 -24.76 -23.37
CA GLU A 84 -6.19 -24.65 -24.78
C GLU A 84 -7.65 -24.21 -24.97
N GLU A 85 -8.58 -24.76 -24.18
CA GLU A 85 -10.01 -24.38 -24.25
C GLU A 85 -10.26 -22.97 -23.75
N ARG A 86 -9.51 -22.55 -22.71
CA ARG A 86 -9.58 -21.18 -22.18
C ARG A 86 -9.02 -20.16 -23.19
N GLU A 87 -7.89 -20.46 -23.83
CA GLU A 87 -7.33 -19.62 -24.89
C GLU A 87 -8.24 -19.55 -26.10
N ALA A 88 -8.86 -20.68 -26.50
CA ALA A 88 -9.84 -20.70 -27.59
C ALA A 88 -11.09 -19.86 -27.27
N LEU A 89 -11.59 -19.91 -26.02
CA LEU A 89 -12.72 -19.08 -25.58
C LEU A 89 -12.38 -17.59 -25.57
N LEU A 90 -11.20 -17.22 -25.10
CA LEU A 90 -10.73 -15.84 -25.12
C LEU A 90 -10.52 -15.35 -26.56
N ALA A 91 -9.94 -16.17 -27.44
CA ALA A 91 -9.79 -15.86 -28.86
C ALA A 91 -11.16 -15.69 -29.54
N GLN A 92 -12.13 -16.57 -29.26
CA GLN A 92 -13.49 -16.47 -29.78
C GLN A 92 -14.24 -15.24 -29.24
N ALA A 93 -14.03 -14.85 -27.98
CA ALA A 93 -14.59 -13.63 -27.41
C ALA A 93 -14.01 -12.38 -28.08
N THR A 94 -12.68 -12.35 -28.30
CA THR A 94 -11.98 -11.26 -28.98
C THR A 94 -12.38 -11.16 -30.46
N GLU A 95 -12.61 -12.30 -31.13
CA GLU A 95 -13.09 -12.38 -32.51
C GLU A 95 -14.58 -11.99 -32.62
N ARG A 96 -15.40 -12.32 -31.62
CA ARG A 96 -16.79 -11.84 -31.52
C ARG A 96 -16.86 -10.35 -31.24
N GLU A 97 -15.93 -9.82 -30.45
CA GLU A 97 -15.81 -8.38 -30.20
C GLU A 97 -15.34 -7.66 -31.47
N ARG A 98 -14.32 -8.18 -32.18
CA ARG A 98 -13.92 -7.67 -33.50
C ARG A 98 -15.01 -7.77 -34.56
N ARG A 99 -15.77 -8.86 -34.63
CA ARG A 99 -16.91 -9.00 -35.54
C ARG A 99 -18.09 -8.14 -35.11
N GLY A 100 -18.27 -7.92 -33.81
CA GLY A 100 -19.24 -6.98 -33.26
C GLY A 100 -18.89 -5.55 -33.60
N ASP A 101 -17.62 -5.17 -33.51
CA ASP A 101 -17.11 -3.85 -33.87
C ASP A 101 -17.10 -3.65 -35.40
N ALA A 102 -16.77 -4.69 -36.18
CA ALA A 102 -16.87 -4.65 -37.64
C ALA A 102 -18.34 -4.60 -38.11
N ALA A 103 -19.25 -5.34 -37.48
CA ALA A 103 -20.69 -5.27 -37.78
C ALA A 103 -21.29 -3.94 -37.34
N ARG A 104 -20.90 -3.38 -36.18
CA ARG A 104 -21.28 -2.02 -35.75
C ARG A 104 -20.69 -0.95 -36.65
N ALA A 105 -19.47 -1.11 -37.17
CA ALA A 105 -18.88 -0.21 -38.15
C ALA A 105 -19.55 -0.31 -39.54
N GLN A 106 -20.17 -1.45 -39.86
CA GLN A 106 -20.92 -1.66 -41.09
C GLN A 106 -22.37 -1.14 -41.00
N ASP A 107 -23.01 -1.25 -39.82
CA ASP A 107 -24.33 -0.66 -39.52
C ASP A 107 -24.27 0.85 -39.24
N ALA A 108 -23.18 1.36 -38.66
CA ALA A 108 -23.00 2.80 -38.38
C ALA A 108 -22.75 3.64 -39.65
N ARG A 109 -22.59 3.02 -40.83
CA ARG A 109 -22.40 3.74 -42.09
C ARG A 109 -23.68 4.36 -42.68
N LEU A 110 -24.85 4.22 -42.04
CA LEU A 110 -26.12 4.69 -42.62
C LEU A 110 -27.07 5.49 -41.73
N GLU A 111 -26.74 5.86 -40.49
CA GLU A 111 -27.54 6.82 -39.70
C GLU A 111 -26.65 7.89 -39.06
N ALA A 112 -26.97 9.16 -39.29
CA ALA A 112 -26.27 10.28 -38.67
C ALA A 112 -26.44 10.21 -37.15
N VAL A 113 -25.33 10.05 -36.42
CA VAL A 113 -25.34 9.98 -34.95
C VAL A 113 -25.91 11.29 -34.38
N ASP A 114 -27.03 11.21 -33.67
CA ASP A 114 -27.63 12.39 -33.01
C ASP A 114 -26.75 12.83 -31.83
N LEU A 115 -26.04 13.96 -32.02
CA LEU A 115 -25.18 14.57 -31.01
C LEU A 115 -25.96 15.46 -30.01
N ARG A 116 -27.29 15.60 -30.15
CA ARG A 116 -28.09 16.36 -29.18
C ARG A 116 -27.94 15.80 -27.77
N GLY A 117 -27.53 16.69 -26.86
CA GLY A 117 -27.23 16.37 -25.46
C GLY A 117 -25.91 15.63 -25.21
N ALA A 118 -25.03 15.53 -26.22
CA ALA A 118 -23.67 15.07 -26.01
C ALA A 118 -22.82 16.11 -25.26
N LEU A 119 -23.11 17.41 -25.43
CA LEU A 119 -22.57 18.48 -24.60
C LEU A 119 -23.70 19.07 -23.77
N ARG A 120 -23.56 19.03 -22.44
CA ARG A 120 -24.50 19.61 -21.48
C ARG A 120 -23.86 20.76 -20.74
N VAL A 121 -24.60 21.87 -20.68
CA VAL A 121 -24.18 23.09 -19.98
C VAL A 121 -25.24 23.57 -19.01
N ARG A 122 -24.79 24.23 -17.95
CA ARG A 122 -25.65 24.91 -16.97
C ARG A 122 -25.42 26.41 -17.06
N ARG A 123 -26.47 27.20 -16.96
CA ARG A 123 -26.35 28.66 -16.85
C ARG A 123 -25.88 29.03 -15.44
N ASP A 124 -24.77 29.74 -15.34
CA ASP A 124 -24.19 30.32 -14.12
C ASP A 124 -24.36 31.86 -14.16
N GLU A 125 -24.03 32.56 -13.07
CA GLU A 125 -24.19 34.03 -13.00
C GLU A 125 -23.34 34.78 -14.04
N ASP A 126 -22.10 34.31 -14.25
CA ASP A 126 -21.08 34.95 -15.09
C ASP A 126 -20.99 34.36 -16.52
N GLY A 127 -21.78 33.33 -16.84
CA GLY A 127 -21.72 32.64 -18.14
C GLY A 127 -22.22 31.20 -18.09
N TYR A 128 -21.71 30.34 -18.95
CA TYR A 128 -22.05 28.91 -18.96
C TYR A 128 -21.01 28.05 -18.23
N ALA A 129 -21.49 26.99 -17.57
CA ALA A 129 -20.68 25.95 -16.98
C ALA A 129 -20.87 24.63 -17.73
N ILE A 130 -19.79 23.99 -18.17
CA ILE A 130 -19.84 22.64 -18.75
C ILE A 130 -20.05 21.63 -17.63
N VAL A 131 -21.12 20.84 -17.72
CA VAL A 131 -21.48 19.83 -16.70
C VAL A 131 -21.46 18.40 -17.24
N ALA A 132 -21.47 18.19 -18.56
CA ALA A 132 -21.19 16.89 -19.16
C ALA A 132 -20.66 17.01 -20.59
N VAL A 133 -19.65 16.21 -20.93
CA VAL A 133 -19.15 16.01 -22.30
C VAL A 133 -19.13 14.50 -22.60
N ASP A 134 -20.13 14.02 -23.33
CA ASP A 134 -20.27 12.61 -23.77
C ASP A 134 -19.36 12.30 -24.95
N LEU A 135 -18.07 12.17 -24.64
CA LEU A 135 -17.03 11.82 -25.61
C LEU A 135 -17.28 10.48 -26.31
N ARG A 136 -18.07 9.56 -25.71
CA ARG A 136 -18.45 8.31 -26.38
C ARG A 136 -19.33 8.56 -27.60
N ARG A 137 -20.27 9.51 -27.52
CA ARG A 137 -21.11 9.89 -28.67
C ARG A 137 -20.28 10.58 -29.74
N PHE A 138 -19.39 11.49 -29.35
CA PHE A 138 -18.46 12.15 -30.28
C PHE A 138 -17.53 11.13 -30.96
N ALA A 139 -16.96 10.20 -30.21
CA ALA A 139 -16.14 9.11 -30.75
C ALA A 139 -16.90 8.25 -31.77
N SER A 140 -18.16 7.90 -31.47
CA SER A 140 -19.03 7.17 -32.41
C SER A 140 -19.30 7.97 -33.68
N ALA A 141 -19.54 9.28 -33.58
CA ALA A 141 -19.78 10.16 -34.72
C ALA A 141 -18.53 10.33 -35.60
N VAL A 142 -17.35 10.47 -35.00
CA VAL A 142 -16.06 10.52 -35.70
C VAL A 142 -15.66 9.15 -36.27
N GLY A 143 -16.25 8.07 -35.76
CA GLY A 143 -15.87 6.69 -36.11
C GLY A 143 -14.51 6.27 -35.56
N ARG A 144 -14.01 6.96 -34.53
CA ARG A 144 -12.70 6.74 -33.89
C ARG A 144 -12.84 6.92 -32.39
N SER A 145 -12.22 6.04 -31.62
CA SER A 145 -12.24 6.07 -30.15
C SER A 145 -10.89 6.44 -29.51
N GLU A 146 -9.85 6.66 -30.30
CA GLU A 146 -8.52 7.05 -29.80
C GLU A 146 -7.94 8.18 -30.67
N CYS A 147 -6.99 8.91 -30.11
CA CYS A 147 -6.32 10.06 -30.74
C CYS A 147 -7.29 11.20 -31.13
N LEU A 148 -8.29 11.43 -30.30
CA LEU A 148 -9.22 12.55 -30.48
C LEU A 148 -8.65 13.85 -29.92
N VAL A 149 -8.90 14.95 -30.60
CA VAL A 149 -8.69 16.32 -30.09
C VAL A 149 -10.04 16.85 -29.65
N VAL A 150 -10.10 17.40 -28.44
CA VAL A 150 -11.31 18.00 -27.86
C VAL A 150 -11.05 19.50 -27.73
N ASN A 151 -11.71 20.30 -28.57
CA ASN A 151 -11.71 21.75 -28.53
C ASN A 151 -12.97 22.22 -27.78
N LEU A 152 -12.84 22.65 -26.52
CA LEU A 152 -14.00 23.11 -25.75
C LEU A 152 -14.49 24.48 -26.26
N PRO A 153 -15.81 24.71 -26.29
CA PRO A 153 -16.36 25.92 -26.87
C PRO A 153 -16.07 27.11 -25.95
N ALA A 154 -15.57 28.20 -26.53
CA ALA A 154 -15.34 29.44 -25.82
C ALA A 154 -16.66 30.18 -25.53
N TYR A 155 -17.62 30.09 -26.46
CA TYR A 155 -18.90 30.80 -26.41
C TYR A 155 -20.10 29.93 -26.77
N LEU A 156 -21.23 30.20 -26.13
CA LEU A 156 -22.54 29.64 -26.45
C LEU A 156 -23.53 30.78 -26.69
N GLY A 157 -23.94 30.98 -27.95
CA GLY A 157 -24.82 32.08 -28.33
C GLY A 157 -24.29 33.47 -27.94
N GLY A 158 -22.97 33.67 -28.00
CA GLY A 158 -22.29 34.90 -27.61
C GLY A 158 -22.03 35.06 -26.10
N VAL A 159 -22.47 34.11 -25.26
CA VAL A 159 -22.19 34.09 -23.82
C VAL A 159 -20.97 33.21 -23.55
N PRO A 160 -19.98 33.65 -22.76
CA PRO A 160 -18.76 32.88 -22.52
C PRO A 160 -19.02 31.62 -21.68
N VAL A 161 -18.22 30.59 -21.94
CA VAL A 161 -18.12 29.41 -21.07
C VAL A 161 -17.05 29.69 -20.01
N VAL A 162 -17.48 29.88 -18.76
CA VAL A 162 -16.61 30.36 -17.68
C VAL A 162 -16.19 29.27 -16.71
N ARG A 163 -16.81 28.08 -16.77
CA ARG A 163 -16.57 27.01 -15.79
C ARG A 163 -16.60 25.61 -16.41
N ILE A 164 -15.73 24.73 -15.91
CA ILE A 164 -15.81 23.27 -16.09
C ILE A 164 -16.16 22.65 -14.74
N ALA A 165 -17.28 21.96 -14.63
CA ALA A 165 -17.71 21.31 -13.40
C ALA A 165 -16.88 20.04 -13.10
N ALA A 166 -16.89 19.59 -11.83
CA ALA A 166 -16.16 18.40 -11.38
C ALA A 166 -16.62 17.11 -12.11
N GLU A 167 -17.89 17.07 -12.52
CA GLU A 167 -18.54 15.95 -13.17
C GLU A 167 -18.51 16.04 -14.72
N ALA A 168 -17.90 17.09 -15.29
CA ALA A 168 -17.93 17.36 -16.73
C ALA A 168 -17.45 16.18 -17.59
N PHE A 169 -16.42 15.47 -17.13
CA PHE A 169 -15.89 14.26 -17.78
C PHE A 169 -16.07 13.01 -16.89
N ALA A 170 -17.24 12.87 -16.24
CA ALA A 170 -17.54 11.69 -15.45
C ALA A 170 -17.39 10.39 -16.26
N ARG A 171 -16.92 9.30 -15.61
CA ARG A 171 -16.56 8.02 -16.26
C ARG A 171 -17.59 7.50 -17.28
N ARG A 172 -18.89 7.62 -17.00
CA ARG A 172 -19.97 7.19 -17.91
C ARG A 172 -19.93 7.83 -19.31
N PHE A 173 -19.37 9.03 -19.41
CA PHE A 173 -19.31 9.86 -20.62
C PHE A 173 -18.03 9.68 -21.43
N VAL A 174 -16.95 9.19 -20.80
CA VAL A 174 -15.60 9.20 -21.40
C VAL A 174 -14.93 7.83 -21.46
N GLN A 175 -15.51 6.82 -20.82
CA GLN A 175 -14.93 5.48 -20.79
C GLN A 175 -14.75 4.89 -22.20
N GLY A 176 -13.54 4.39 -22.46
CA GLY A 176 -13.18 3.77 -23.74
C GLY A 176 -12.74 4.77 -24.80
N VAL A 177 -12.62 6.06 -24.46
CA VAL A 177 -12.22 7.12 -25.39
C VAL A 177 -10.86 7.69 -25.00
N GLY A 178 -9.89 7.56 -25.90
CA GLY A 178 -8.55 8.12 -25.80
C GLY A 178 -8.46 9.49 -26.46
N VAL A 179 -8.17 10.52 -25.66
CA VAL A 179 -7.98 11.89 -26.09
C VAL A 179 -6.49 12.18 -26.19
N ARG A 180 -6.05 12.79 -27.29
CA ARG A 180 -4.69 13.26 -27.49
C ARG A 180 -4.50 14.64 -26.88
N LEU A 181 -5.40 15.57 -27.18
CA LEU A 181 -5.37 16.94 -26.69
C LEU A 181 -6.77 17.35 -26.19
N LEU A 182 -6.83 17.89 -24.97
CA LEU A 182 -7.96 18.67 -24.49
C LEU A 182 -7.55 20.14 -24.45
N ALA A 183 -8.16 20.97 -25.28
CA ALA A 183 -7.93 22.41 -25.29
C ALA A 183 -9.03 23.12 -24.50
N ILE A 184 -8.62 23.84 -23.47
CA ILE A 184 -9.50 24.65 -22.62
C ILE A 184 -9.38 26.11 -23.09
N PRO A 185 -10.49 26.77 -23.49
CA PRO A 185 -10.45 28.12 -24.06
C PRO A 185 -10.14 29.19 -23.01
N ASP A 186 -9.75 30.36 -23.48
CA ASP A 186 -9.41 31.53 -22.65
C ASP A 186 -10.57 32.05 -21.80
N THR A 187 -11.80 31.76 -22.19
CA THR A 187 -13.01 32.21 -21.47
C THR A 187 -13.23 31.45 -20.16
N VAL A 188 -12.65 30.26 -19.99
CA VAL A 188 -12.83 29.45 -18.78
C VAL A 188 -12.01 30.03 -17.63
N GLU A 189 -12.68 30.34 -16.53
CA GLU A 189 -12.04 30.91 -15.34
C GLU A 189 -11.85 29.88 -14.21
N ARG A 190 -12.72 28.87 -14.13
CA ARG A 190 -12.80 27.93 -13.01
C ARG A 190 -12.95 26.48 -13.46
N ILE A 191 -12.08 25.60 -12.97
CA ILE A 191 -12.14 24.16 -13.22
C ILE A 191 -12.35 23.44 -11.88
N GLY A 192 -13.42 22.64 -11.79
CA GLY A 192 -13.75 21.88 -10.59
C GLY A 192 -12.73 20.79 -10.29
N ALA A 193 -12.56 20.45 -9.01
CA ALA A 193 -11.71 19.34 -8.59
C ALA A 193 -12.17 18.03 -9.23
N ASN A 194 -11.23 17.17 -9.61
CA ASN A 194 -11.46 15.87 -10.27
C ASN A 194 -12.16 15.93 -11.63
N ALA A 195 -12.30 17.11 -12.26
CA ALA A 195 -12.91 17.26 -13.58
C ALA A 195 -12.32 16.30 -14.62
N PHE A 196 -11.01 16.01 -14.54
CA PHE A 196 -10.31 15.14 -15.49
C PHE A 196 -9.96 13.74 -14.95
N LEU A 197 -10.49 13.36 -13.79
CA LEU A 197 -10.12 12.12 -13.09
C LEU A 197 -10.33 10.86 -13.93
N ALA A 198 -11.44 10.78 -14.67
CA ALA A 198 -11.77 9.61 -15.50
C ALA A 198 -11.30 9.75 -16.96
N LEU A 199 -10.73 10.90 -17.34
CA LEU A 199 -10.43 11.22 -18.72
C LEU A 199 -9.07 10.62 -19.14
N SER A 200 -9.08 9.81 -20.20
CA SER A 200 -7.85 9.29 -20.82
C SER A 200 -7.28 10.29 -21.83
N VAL A 201 -6.77 11.42 -21.34
CA VAL A 201 -6.18 12.51 -22.14
C VAL A 201 -4.64 12.58 -22.10
N GLN A 202 -3.94 12.62 -23.22
CA GLN A 202 -2.48 12.70 -23.17
C GLN A 202 -1.99 14.10 -22.76
N HIS A 203 -2.58 15.15 -23.34
CA HIS A 203 -2.18 16.53 -23.12
C HIS A 203 -3.36 17.43 -22.81
N ILE A 204 -3.24 18.28 -21.80
CA ILE A 204 -4.25 19.28 -21.45
C ILE A 204 -3.65 20.67 -21.66
N HIS A 205 -4.27 21.48 -22.51
CA HIS A 205 -3.93 22.88 -22.67
C HIS A 205 -4.87 23.75 -21.83
N VAL A 206 -4.28 24.61 -20.99
CA VAL A 206 -4.99 25.51 -20.07
C VAL A 206 -4.96 26.92 -20.64
N GLY A 207 -6.12 27.47 -20.99
CA GLY A 207 -6.26 28.83 -21.52
C GLY A 207 -5.89 29.94 -20.52
N ALA A 208 -5.76 31.16 -21.05
CA ALA A 208 -5.27 32.34 -20.33
C ALA A 208 -6.16 32.79 -19.16
N GLY A 209 -7.48 32.57 -19.25
CA GLY A 209 -8.44 33.04 -18.25
C GLY A 209 -8.55 32.18 -16.99
N VAL A 210 -7.94 30.99 -16.95
CA VAL A 210 -8.11 30.06 -15.83
C VAL A 210 -7.42 30.62 -14.59
N ARG A 211 -8.21 30.93 -13.55
CA ARG A 211 -7.75 31.48 -12.26
C ARG A 211 -7.86 30.49 -11.11
N ILE A 212 -8.82 29.56 -11.19
CA ILE A 212 -9.07 28.54 -10.17
C ILE A 212 -9.03 27.17 -10.84
N LEU A 213 -8.08 26.34 -10.41
CA LEU A 213 -7.96 24.94 -10.80
C LEU A 213 -8.05 24.08 -9.55
N GLY A 214 -9.16 23.36 -9.40
CA GLY A 214 -9.28 22.35 -8.35
C GLY A 214 -8.30 21.20 -8.57
N GLU A 215 -8.00 20.43 -7.53
CA GLU A 215 -7.06 19.30 -7.60
C GLU A 215 -7.43 18.31 -8.72
N GLN A 216 -6.45 17.91 -9.53
CA GLN A 216 -6.62 16.99 -10.65
C GLN A 216 -5.73 15.75 -10.49
N PRO A 217 -6.06 14.83 -9.56
CA PRO A 217 -5.34 13.56 -9.46
C PRO A 217 -5.44 12.78 -10.76
N CYS A 218 -4.34 12.12 -11.14
CA CYS A 218 -4.25 11.35 -12.36
C CYS A 218 -3.84 9.91 -12.04
N ASP A 219 -4.65 8.92 -12.43
CA ASP A 219 -4.31 7.50 -12.37
C ASP A 219 -4.20 6.96 -13.80
N LEU A 220 -2.96 6.69 -14.25
CA LEU A 220 -2.68 6.23 -15.61
C LEU A 220 -3.30 4.86 -15.89
N ALA A 221 -3.41 4.00 -14.88
CA ALA A 221 -3.96 2.66 -15.00
C ALA A 221 -5.48 2.62 -14.74
N GLY A 222 -6.02 3.60 -14.02
CA GLY A 222 -7.43 3.71 -13.64
C GLY A 222 -8.37 4.24 -14.72
N VAL A 223 -7.83 4.76 -15.82
CA VAL A 223 -8.58 5.28 -16.98
C VAL A 223 -8.68 4.25 -18.11
N SER A 224 -9.67 4.44 -19.01
CA SER A 224 -9.89 3.58 -20.17
C SER A 224 -10.04 4.43 -21.43
N PRO A 225 -9.20 4.23 -22.47
CA PRO A 225 -8.05 3.32 -22.51
C PRO A 225 -6.97 3.71 -21.49
N ARG A 226 -6.07 2.77 -21.14
CA ARG A 226 -4.97 3.06 -20.21
C ARG A 226 -4.07 4.15 -20.78
N LEU A 227 -3.73 5.12 -19.94
CA LEU A 227 -2.93 6.27 -20.33
C LEU A 227 -1.44 5.93 -20.21
N LYS A 228 -0.68 6.26 -21.25
CA LYS A 228 0.78 6.07 -21.26
C LYS A 228 1.52 7.22 -20.59
N ARG A 229 1.01 8.45 -20.74
CA ARG A 229 1.60 9.69 -20.25
C ARG A 229 0.54 10.77 -20.03
N ARG A 230 0.80 11.73 -19.15
CA ARG A 230 -0.02 12.94 -18.97
C ARG A 230 0.89 14.16 -18.95
N GLU A 231 0.51 15.19 -19.70
CA GLU A 231 1.23 16.46 -19.78
C GLU A 231 0.27 17.65 -19.77
N TYR A 232 0.79 18.81 -19.37
CA TYR A 232 0.09 20.08 -19.39
C TYR A 232 0.87 21.12 -20.18
N SER A 233 0.12 21.99 -20.85
CA SER A 233 0.60 23.29 -21.33
C SER A 233 -0.33 24.38 -20.80
N VAL A 234 0.21 25.58 -20.61
CA VAL A 234 -0.55 26.75 -20.18
C VAL A 234 -0.26 27.89 -21.15
N ASP A 235 -1.30 28.63 -21.55
CA ASP A 235 -1.15 29.83 -22.34
C ASP A 235 -0.20 30.83 -21.65
N VAL A 236 0.71 31.43 -22.42
CA VAL A 236 1.74 32.36 -21.90
C VAL A 236 1.16 33.61 -21.22
N ARG A 237 -0.09 33.96 -21.52
CA ARG A 237 -0.82 35.09 -20.92
C ARG A 237 -1.49 34.72 -19.59
N ASN A 238 -1.51 33.45 -19.20
CA ASN A 238 -2.09 33.05 -17.92
C ASN A 238 -1.26 33.61 -16.74
N GLU A 239 -1.89 34.39 -15.88
CA GLU A 239 -1.21 35.05 -14.75
C GLU A 239 -1.05 34.17 -13.51
N ARG A 240 -1.77 33.04 -13.44
CA ARG A 240 -1.89 32.20 -12.23
C ARG A 240 -1.13 30.89 -12.34
N PHE A 241 -1.12 30.31 -13.53
CA PHE A 241 -0.52 29.01 -13.81
C PHE A 241 0.56 29.14 -14.89
N SER A 242 1.50 28.21 -14.89
CA SER A 242 2.50 28.10 -15.95
C SER A 242 2.84 26.63 -16.18
N SER A 243 3.37 26.31 -17.36
CA SER A 243 3.88 24.97 -17.66
C SER A 243 5.33 25.01 -18.11
N ARG A 244 6.11 23.99 -17.74
CA ARG A 244 7.48 23.76 -18.21
C ARG A 244 7.72 22.26 -18.35
N ASP A 245 8.17 21.81 -19.51
CA ASP A 245 8.43 20.39 -19.79
C ASP A 245 7.25 19.47 -19.46
N GLY A 246 6.03 19.89 -19.82
CA GLY A 246 4.79 19.15 -19.53
C GLY A 246 4.31 19.21 -18.08
N ASN A 247 5.09 19.79 -17.16
CA ASN A 247 4.72 19.97 -15.75
C ASN A 247 3.84 21.20 -15.58
N LEU A 248 2.94 21.16 -14.59
CA LEU A 248 2.04 22.26 -14.24
C LEU A 248 2.44 22.91 -12.92
N PHE A 249 2.56 24.24 -12.94
CA PHE A 249 2.92 25.05 -11.78
C PHE A 249 1.89 26.13 -11.49
N ALA A 250 1.86 26.58 -10.24
CA ALA A 250 1.19 27.78 -9.77
C ALA A 250 2.17 28.70 -9.02
N ASP A 251 1.68 29.87 -8.59
CA ASP A 251 2.40 30.82 -7.74
C ASP A 251 3.75 31.23 -8.35
N GLY A 252 3.75 31.56 -9.65
CA GLY A 252 4.95 31.96 -10.37
C GLY A 252 6.00 30.85 -10.54
N GLY A 253 5.63 29.58 -10.36
CA GLY A 253 6.53 28.43 -10.45
C GLY A 253 6.92 27.81 -9.11
N ALA A 254 6.54 28.44 -7.98
CA ALA A 254 6.88 27.97 -6.64
C ALA A 254 6.08 26.73 -6.21
N THR A 255 4.88 26.52 -6.77
CA THR A 255 4.02 25.39 -6.42
C THR A 255 3.91 24.43 -7.61
N LEU A 256 4.38 23.18 -7.45
CA LEU A 256 4.18 22.10 -8.42
C LEU A 256 2.81 21.45 -8.21
N LEU A 257 1.93 21.58 -9.20
CA LEU A 257 0.58 21.02 -9.19
C LEU A 257 0.47 19.67 -9.91
N PHE A 258 1.34 19.44 -10.89
CA PHE A 258 1.42 18.18 -11.62
C PHE A 258 2.82 17.99 -12.20
N LEU A 259 3.43 16.82 -11.95
CA LEU A 259 4.66 16.39 -12.60
C LEU A 259 4.32 15.43 -13.74
N ALA A 260 4.80 15.75 -14.94
CA ALA A 260 4.62 14.97 -16.16
C ALA A 260 5.01 13.51 -15.90
N SER A 261 4.12 12.60 -16.31
CA SER A 261 4.29 11.15 -16.15
C SER A 261 4.47 10.50 -17.53
N PRO A 262 5.12 9.32 -17.65
CA PRO A 262 5.66 8.47 -16.59
C PRO A 262 6.97 8.97 -15.98
N TYR A 263 7.42 8.31 -14.91
CA TYR A 263 8.56 8.70 -14.11
C TYR A 263 9.79 7.84 -14.40
N ASP A 264 10.95 8.47 -14.49
CA ASP A 264 12.23 7.77 -14.49
C ASP A 264 12.53 7.21 -13.08
N GLU A 265 13.40 6.22 -13.00
CA GLU A 265 13.82 5.61 -11.72
C GLU A 265 14.43 6.64 -10.76
N ARG A 266 15.17 7.62 -11.30
CA ARG A 266 15.74 8.73 -10.56
C ARG A 266 15.20 10.03 -11.11
N ILE A 267 14.53 10.81 -10.27
CA ILE A 267 13.94 12.10 -10.64
C ILE A 267 14.63 13.25 -9.92
N GLU A 268 14.91 14.31 -10.68
CA GLU A 268 15.24 15.63 -10.13
C GLU A 268 13.98 16.50 -10.11
N LEU A 269 13.56 16.92 -8.92
CA LEU A 269 12.43 17.84 -8.81
C LEU A 269 12.80 19.22 -9.40
N PRO A 270 11.84 19.92 -10.04
CA PRO A 270 12.15 21.20 -10.70
C PRO A 270 12.74 22.23 -9.73
N LYS A 271 13.77 22.96 -10.21
CA LYS A 271 14.44 24.00 -9.42
C LYS A 271 13.47 25.15 -9.07
N GLY A 272 13.61 25.68 -7.86
CA GLY A 272 12.82 26.80 -7.35
C GLY A 272 11.43 26.41 -6.83
N VAL A 273 11.05 25.13 -6.88
CA VAL A 273 9.82 24.65 -6.26
C VAL A 273 9.95 24.71 -4.74
N GLU A 274 8.93 25.27 -4.09
CA GLU A 274 8.79 25.39 -2.64
C GLU A 274 7.68 24.47 -2.11
N CYS A 275 6.62 24.26 -2.90
CA CYS A 275 5.47 23.43 -2.53
C CYS A 275 5.16 22.37 -3.59
N ILE A 276 4.86 21.15 -3.16
CA ILE A 276 4.34 20.07 -4.02
C ILE A 276 2.92 19.75 -3.57
N GLY A 277 1.94 19.96 -4.45
CA GLY A 277 0.52 19.74 -4.17
C GLY A 277 0.15 18.25 -4.03
N ALA A 278 -0.99 17.96 -3.40
CA ALA A 278 -1.43 16.60 -3.10
C ALA A 278 -1.61 15.71 -4.36
N ALA A 279 -2.00 16.32 -5.48
CA ALA A 279 -2.21 15.66 -6.77
C ALA A 279 -1.00 15.72 -7.73
N ALA A 280 0.16 16.19 -7.25
CA ALA A 280 1.31 16.44 -8.12
C ALA A 280 1.90 15.17 -8.75
N PHE A 281 1.78 14.02 -8.08
CA PHE A 281 2.29 12.74 -8.56
C PHE A 281 1.15 11.86 -9.05
N ALA A 282 1.25 11.40 -10.29
CA ALA A 282 0.31 10.49 -10.90
C ALA A 282 0.43 9.08 -10.30
N ALA A 283 -0.72 8.43 -10.11
CA ALA A 283 -0.81 7.02 -9.78
C ALA A 283 -0.85 6.15 -11.04
N GLY A 284 -0.82 4.83 -10.87
CA GLY A 284 -0.96 3.88 -11.97
C GLY A 284 0.26 3.77 -12.89
N CYS A 285 1.38 4.40 -12.51
CA CYS A 285 2.70 4.22 -13.11
C CYS A 285 3.73 3.84 -12.04
N GLU A 286 4.92 3.41 -12.47
CA GLU A 286 5.99 3.06 -11.53
C GLU A 286 6.48 4.33 -10.81
N PRO A 287 6.52 4.36 -9.47
CA PRO A 287 7.11 5.48 -8.75
C PRO A 287 8.63 5.48 -8.91
N PRO A 288 9.30 6.65 -8.80
CA PRO A 288 10.75 6.71 -8.79
C PRO A 288 11.31 5.99 -7.56
N SER A 289 12.50 5.41 -7.70
CA SER A 289 13.27 4.85 -6.59
C SER A 289 14.05 5.93 -5.84
N VAL A 290 14.47 6.99 -6.54
CA VAL A 290 15.25 8.11 -5.96
C VAL A 290 14.68 9.45 -6.40
N VAL A 291 14.57 10.38 -5.45
CA VAL A 291 14.06 11.74 -5.67
C VAL A 291 15.09 12.75 -5.15
N SER A 292 15.59 13.61 -6.04
CA SER A 292 16.47 14.72 -5.66
C SER A 292 15.67 15.98 -5.36
N CYS A 293 15.82 16.50 -4.15
CA CYS A 293 15.03 17.63 -3.66
C CYS A 293 15.76 18.95 -3.87
N PRO A 294 15.09 20.02 -4.35
CA PRO A 294 15.68 21.34 -4.35
C PRO A 294 15.77 21.88 -2.92
N ALA A 295 16.82 22.67 -2.63
CA ALA A 295 17.00 23.28 -1.31
C ALA A 295 15.86 24.25 -0.91
N THR A 296 15.10 24.74 -1.90
CA THR A 296 13.93 25.62 -1.70
C THR A 296 12.69 24.87 -1.20
N LEU A 297 12.68 23.54 -1.26
CA LEU A 297 11.48 22.75 -0.97
C LEU A 297 11.08 22.92 0.50
N ALA A 298 9.89 23.44 0.74
CA ALA A 298 9.35 23.71 2.07
C ALA A 298 8.19 22.77 2.45
N ARG A 299 7.38 22.35 1.48
CA ARG A 299 6.19 21.53 1.75
C ARG A 299 5.94 20.50 0.65
N VAL A 300 5.60 19.28 1.07
CA VAL A 300 5.19 18.20 0.16
C VAL A 300 3.90 17.61 0.68
N ASP A 301 2.78 17.87 0.01
CA ASP A 301 1.48 17.29 0.38
C ASP A 301 1.27 15.92 -0.26
N ALA A 302 1.89 15.66 -1.41
CA ALA A 302 1.88 14.36 -2.06
C ALA A 302 2.59 13.29 -1.20
N LYS A 303 1.94 12.14 -1.05
CA LYS A 303 2.44 10.99 -0.25
C LYS A 303 2.82 9.77 -1.10
N GLY A 304 2.58 9.83 -2.42
CA GLY A 304 2.74 8.68 -3.32
C GLY A 304 4.16 8.13 -3.39
N TRP A 305 5.17 8.91 -2.96
CA TRP A 305 6.59 8.58 -3.06
C TRP A 305 7.30 8.53 -1.71
N ASP A 306 6.58 8.35 -0.59
CA ASP A 306 7.19 8.29 0.75
C ASP A 306 8.15 7.11 0.94
N ASP A 307 8.02 6.07 0.10
CA ASP A 307 8.89 4.89 0.06
C ASP A 307 10.11 5.03 -0.87
N ALA A 308 10.20 6.12 -1.63
CA ALA A 308 11.41 6.43 -2.42
C ALA A 308 12.52 6.96 -1.51
N VAL A 309 13.77 6.93 -1.99
CA VAL A 309 14.89 7.59 -1.32
C VAL A 309 14.91 9.06 -1.72
N TRP A 310 14.67 9.95 -0.77
CA TRP A 310 14.68 11.39 -0.97
C TRP A 310 16.06 11.93 -0.61
N LEU A 311 16.83 12.32 -1.63
CA LEU A 311 18.08 13.07 -1.49
C LEU A 311 17.71 14.51 -1.14
N CYS A 312 17.55 14.76 0.16
CA CYS A 312 17.03 16.02 0.69
C CYS A 312 18.09 16.67 1.58
N PRO A 313 18.59 17.86 1.20
CA PRO A 313 19.58 18.55 2.02
C PRO A 313 18.99 18.90 3.40
N PRO A 314 19.73 18.73 4.50
CA PRO A 314 19.27 19.08 5.85
C PRO A 314 18.84 20.54 6.01
N GLU A 315 19.35 21.43 5.15
CA GLU A 315 18.99 22.85 5.12
C GLU A 315 17.62 23.12 4.47
N ALA A 316 17.08 22.18 3.69
CA ALA A 316 15.76 22.36 3.08
C ALA A 316 14.67 22.39 4.16
N PRO A 317 13.75 23.38 4.13
CA PRO A 317 12.69 23.47 5.14
C PRO A 317 11.77 22.23 5.18
N ALA A 318 11.63 21.51 4.06
CA ALA A 318 10.89 20.25 3.98
C ALA A 318 11.55 19.06 4.69
N HIS A 319 12.85 19.12 5.00
CA HIS A 319 13.58 17.98 5.57
C HIS A 319 12.94 17.47 6.87
N ARG A 320 12.67 18.36 7.84
CA ARG A 320 12.06 17.97 9.12
C ARG A 320 10.62 17.44 8.98
N PRO A 321 9.71 18.10 8.23
CA PRO A 321 8.39 17.55 7.95
C PRO A 321 8.41 16.17 7.27
N LEU A 322 9.30 15.96 6.30
CA LEU A 322 9.45 14.68 5.61
C LEU A 322 9.96 13.58 6.57
N ALA A 323 10.94 13.90 7.42
CA ALA A 323 11.43 12.99 8.46
C ALA A 323 10.33 12.61 9.46
N ALA A 324 9.51 13.58 9.89
CA ALA A 324 8.37 13.33 10.78
C ALA A 324 7.31 12.43 10.13
N ARG A 325 7.08 12.59 8.82
CA ARG A 325 6.20 11.70 8.03
C ARG A 325 6.80 10.29 7.82
N GLY A 326 8.11 10.14 8.05
CA GLY A 326 8.84 8.88 7.89
C GLY A 326 9.25 8.60 6.45
N VAL A 327 9.42 9.65 5.64
CA VAL A 327 10.04 9.55 4.32
C VAL A 327 11.50 9.14 4.49
N ARG A 328 12.00 8.27 3.61
CA ARG A 328 13.40 7.81 3.64
C ARG A 328 14.32 8.90 3.12
N LEU A 329 14.89 9.69 4.02
CA LEU A 329 15.78 10.80 3.67
C LEU A 329 17.24 10.35 3.69
N ALA A 330 17.98 10.78 2.67
CA ALA A 330 19.42 10.60 2.60
C ALA A 330 20.11 11.93 2.24
N GLY A 331 21.32 12.12 2.75
CA GLY A 331 22.21 13.19 2.31
C GLY A 331 22.70 13.01 0.88
N LEU A 332 23.30 14.06 0.32
CA LEU A 332 23.86 14.05 -1.04
C LEU A 332 25.06 13.12 -1.21
N GLN A 333 25.62 12.61 -0.11
CA GLN A 333 26.75 11.68 -0.09
C GLN A 333 26.31 10.24 0.20
N ALA A 334 25.00 9.97 0.17
CA ALA A 334 24.50 8.62 0.38
C ALA A 334 24.97 7.69 -0.74
N VAL A 335 25.29 6.46 -0.37
CA VAL A 335 25.82 5.43 -1.26
C VAL A 335 24.84 4.27 -1.39
N GLU A 336 24.77 3.73 -2.60
CA GLU A 336 23.99 2.54 -2.89
C GLU A 336 24.93 1.32 -2.96
N LEU A 337 24.63 0.29 -2.18
CA LEU A 337 25.38 -0.96 -2.12
C LEU A 337 24.40 -2.12 -1.98
N ASP A 338 24.48 -3.11 -2.87
CA ASP A 338 23.65 -4.33 -2.86
C ASP A 338 22.14 -4.05 -2.77
N GLY A 339 21.68 -3.01 -3.49
CA GLY A 339 20.27 -2.58 -3.49
C GLY A 339 19.81 -1.88 -2.21
N CYS A 340 20.73 -1.60 -1.28
CA CYS A 340 20.49 -0.81 -0.08
C CYS A 340 21.12 0.57 -0.19
N TRP A 341 20.49 1.57 0.42
CA TRP A 341 20.98 2.94 0.53
C TRP A 341 21.49 3.22 1.93
N TYR A 342 22.70 3.76 2.00
CA TYR A 342 23.36 4.13 3.24
C TYR A 342 23.73 5.60 3.22
N ASP A 343 23.44 6.29 4.32
CA ASP A 343 23.89 7.64 4.59
C ASP A 343 24.83 7.65 5.80
N PHE A 344 25.36 8.82 6.14
CA PHE A 344 26.45 8.95 7.09
C PHE A 344 26.20 10.11 8.06
N ASP A 345 26.29 9.83 9.35
CA ASP A 345 26.22 10.85 10.40
C ASP A 345 27.48 10.87 11.26
N GLY A 346 27.49 11.59 12.39
CA GLY A 346 28.65 11.64 13.29
C GLY A 346 28.99 10.30 13.94
N ALA A 347 28.02 9.38 14.08
CA ALA A 347 28.19 8.10 14.76
C ALA A 347 28.65 6.98 13.81
N GLY A 348 28.26 7.02 12.54
CA GLY A 348 28.66 6.00 11.57
C GLY A 348 27.82 6.01 10.31
N ALA A 349 27.72 4.85 9.68
CA ALA A 349 26.79 4.61 8.59
C ALA A 349 25.37 4.33 9.12
N VAL A 350 24.37 4.75 8.36
CA VAL A 350 22.95 4.62 8.65
C VAL A 350 22.27 4.00 7.43
N LEU A 351 21.59 2.87 7.61
CA LEU A 351 20.76 2.30 6.54
C LEU A 351 19.53 3.18 6.35
N VAL A 352 19.37 3.79 5.17
CA VAL A 352 18.24 4.68 4.83
C VAL A 352 17.13 3.93 4.10
N ALA A 353 17.50 3.01 3.22
CA ALA A 353 16.54 2.12 2.55
C ALA A 353 17.17 0.76 2.29
N GLY A 354 16.45 -0.30 2.58
CA GLY A 354 16.82 -1.64 2.17
C GLY A 354 16.39 -1.95 0.73
N PRO A 355 16.51 -3.23 0.31
CA PRO A 355 16.17 -3.63 -1.04
C PRO A 355 14.70 -3.31 -1.35
N PRO A 356 14.39 -2.97 -2.61
CA PRO A 356 13.03 -2.67 -3.03
C PRO A 356 12.11 -3.87 -2.76
N ALA A 357 10.83 -3.58 -2.52
CA ALA A 357 9.85 -4.63 -2.34
C ALA A 357 9.86 -5.58 -3.55
N PRO A 358 9.81 -6.91 -3.35
CA PRO A 358 9.73 -7.83 -4.48
C PRO A 358 8.50 -7.49 -5.31
N THR A 359 8.67 -7.39 -6.63
CA THR A 359 7.55 -7.11 -7.54
C THR A 359 6.48 -8.17 -7.33
N SER A 360 5.28 -7.75 -6.92
CA SER A 360 4.19 -8.69 -6.63
C SER A 360 3.90 -9.54 -7.86
N VAL A 361 3.50 -10.80 -7.63
CA VAL A 361 3.11 -11.73 -8.69
C VAL A 361 2.06 -11.09 -9.61
N SER A 362 1.09 -10.38 -9.04
CA SER A 362 0.08 -9.60 -9.78
C SER A 362 0.67 -8.47 -10.63
N LYS A 363 1.69 -7.76 -10.15
CA LYS A 363 2.38 -6.71 -10.90
C LYS A 363 3.17 -7.29 -12.07
N ARG A 364 3.82 -8.45 -11.87
CA ARG A 364 4.52 -9.20 -12.93
C ARG A 364 3.55 -9.71 -13.99
N PHE A 365 2.40 -10.24 -13.58
CA PHE A 365 1.33 -10.64 -14.49
C PHE A 365 0.72 -9.45 -15.25
N ALA A 366 0.50 -8.32 -14.58
CA ALA A 366 -0.04 -7.11 -15.20
C ALA A 366 0.93 -6.51 -16.24
N ALA A 367 2.24 -6.47 -15.93
CA ALA A 367 3.27 -6.04 -16.87
C ALA A 367 3.34 -6.96 -18.09
N ALA A 368 3.35 -8.28 -17.88
CA ALA A 368 3.35 -9.25 -18.98
C ALA A 368 2.06 -9.20 -19.81
N ALA A 369 0.90 -8.97 -19.18
CA ALA A 369 -0.37 -8.77 -19.88
C ALA A 369 -0.39 -7.48 -20.70
N ALA A 370 0.22 -6.40 -20.21
CA ALA A 370 0.36 -5.14 -20.94
C ALA A 370 1.26 -5.31 -22.18
N VAL A 371 2.39 -6.02 -22.05
CA VAL A 371 3.26 -6.34 -23.20
C VAL A 371 2.50 -7.17 -24.23
N ARG A 372 1.76 -8.21 -23.81
CA ARG A 372 0.90 -9.00 -24.70
C ARG A 372 -0.12 -8.13 -25.44
N ALA A 373 -0.83 -7.26 -24.73
CA ALA A 373 -1.82 -6.37 -25.33
C ALA A 373 -1.18 -5.40 -26.35
N ALA A 374 0.01 -4.88 -26.06
CA ALA A 374 0.76 -4.03 -26.98
C ALA A 374 1.23 -4.78 -28.23
N THR A 375 1.74 -6.01 -28.08
CA THR A 375 2.14 -6.87 -29.22
C THR A 375 0.94 -7.23 -30.10
N LEU A 376 -0.20 -7.60 -29.52
CA LEU A 376 -1.44 -7.89 -30.26
C LEU A 376 -2.01 -6.68 -31.00
N ARG A 377 -1.68 -5.46 -30.57
CA ARG A 377 -2.05 -4.19 -31.22
C ARG A 377 -0.99 -3.71 -32.22
N GLY A 378 0.09 -4.46 -32.45
CA GLY A 378 1.18 -4.07 -33.35
C GLY A 378 2.04 -2.88 -32.84
N GLN A 379 2.02 -2.62 -31.52
CA GLN A 379 2.68 -1.48 -30.88
C GLN A 379 3.93 -1.89 -30.07
N SER A 380 4.49 -3.07 -30.31
CA SER A 380 5.64 -3.62 -29.57
C SER A 380 6.75 -4.04 -30.53
N ALA A 381 8.01 -3.80 -30.14
CA ALA A 381 9.19 -4.27 -30.87
C ALA A 381 9.51 -5.77 -30.62
N VAL A 382 8.72 -6.44 -29.77
CA VAL A 382 8.90 -7.86 -29.43
C VAL A 382 8.16 -8.74 -30.44
N GLU A 383 8.89 -9.60 -31.17
CA GLU A 383 8.36 -10.44 -32.27
C GLU A 383 7.30 -11.47 -31.82
N GLN A 384 7.35 -11.96 -30.58
CA GLN A 384 6.39 -12.91 -30.01
C GLN A 384 6.12 -12.63 -28.52
N ALA A 385 4.86 -12.56 -28.13
CA ALA A 385 4.48 -12.28 -26.75
C ALA A 385 4.55 -13.56 -25.87
N PRO A 386 5.08 -13.48 -24.64
CA PRO A 386 5.20 -14.65 -23.77
C PRO A 386 3.82 -15.17 -23.35
N SER A 387 3.60 -16.48 -23.45
CA SER A 387 2.32 -17.11 -23.13
C SER A 387 1.98 -16.98 -21.64
N PRO A 388 0.69 -17.01 -21.23
CA PRO A 388 0.30 -17.03 -19.83
C PRO A 388 1.01 -18.16 -19.04
N GLY A 389 1.20 -19.33 -19.66
CA GLY A 389 1.93 -20.45 -19.10
C GLY A 389 3.42 -20.18 -18.93
N GLN A 390 4.09 -19.54 -19.89
CA GLN A 390 5.50 -19.14 -19.77
C GLN A 390 5.71 -18.08 -18.68
N VAL A 391 4.79 -17.12 -18.56
CA VAL A 391 4.83 -16.11 -17.51
C VAL A 391 4.60 -16.72 -16.13
N ALA A 392 3.61 -17.61 -16.00
CA ALA A 392 3.35 -18.35 -14.76
C ALA A 392 4.54 -19.24 -14.37
N HIS A 393 5.15 -19.93 -15.33
CA HIS A 393 6.35 -20.75 -15.12
C HIS A 393 7.54 -19.88 -14.69
N SER A 394 7.79 -18.74 -15.36
CA SER A 394 8.86 -17.80 -14.97
C SER A 394 8.59 -17.11 -13.63
N ALA A 395 7.33 -16.86 -13.26
CA ALA A 395 6.97 -16.29 -11.97
C ALA A 395 7.09 -17.33 -10.83
N ALA A 396 6.84 -18.61 -11.13
CA ALA A 396 7.02 -19.72 -10.21
C ALA A 396 8.49 -20.17 -10.06
N HIS A 397 9.33 -19.95 -11.08
CA HIS A 397 10.72 -20.42 -11.13
C HIS A 397 11.77 -19.31 -11.14
N SER A 398 11.39 -18.02 -11.11
CA SER A 398 12.38 -16.97 -10.88
C SER A 398 12.89 -17.09 -9.46
N VAL A 399 14.18 -17.40 -9.32
CA VAL A 399 14.93 -17.38 -8.07
C VAL A 399 14.56 -16.09 -7.32
N ALA A 400 13.99 -16.24 -6.13
CA ALA A 400 13.71 -15.10 -5.26
C ALA A 400 15.03 -14.34 -5.05
N PRO A 401 15.03 -12.98 -5.14
CA PRO A 401 16.21 -12.20 -4.77
C PRO A 401 16.62 -12.64 -3.37
N GLU A 402 17.93 -12.86 -3.18
CA GLU A 402 18.52 -13.64 -2.07
C GLU A 402 17.61 -13.68 -0.83
N ASP A 403 17.18 -14.89 -0.44
CA ASP A 403 16.29 -15.13 0.71
C ASP A 403 16.84 -14.60 2.05
N VAL A 404 18.04 -14.00 2.03
CA VAL A 404 18.76 -13.48 3.19
C VAL A 404 19.27 -12.07 2.89
N LEU A 405 18.89 -11.09 3.71
CA LEU A 405 19.56 -9.80 3.80
C LEU A 405 20.50 -9.83 5.00
N VAL A 406 21.81 -9.77 4.73
CA VAL A 406 22.84 -9.60 5.76
C VAL A 406 23.31 -8.16 5.73
N LEU A 407 23.00 -7.39 6.77
CA LEU A 407 23.47 -6.02 6.84
C LEU A 407 25.00 -6.00 7.04
N PRO A 408 25.74 -5.15 6.31
CA PRO A 408 27.19 -5.09 6.44
C PRO A 408 27.57 -4.47 7.79
N ARG A 409 28.69 -4.94 8.37
CA ARG A 409 29.24 -4.37 9.61
C ARG A 409 29.79 -2.95 9.42
N ALA A 410 30.22 -2.62 8.20
CA ALA A 410 30.73 -1.31 7.84
C ALA A 410 30.42 -0.97 6.37
N VAL A 411 30.21 0.31 6.11
CA VAL A 411 30.01 0.88 4.76
C VAL A 411 31.04 1.99 4.58
N GLU A 412 31.82 1.92 3.50
CA GLU A 412 32.95 2.84 3.22
C GLU A 412 33.91 3.03 4.42
N GLY A 413 34.20 1.94 5.13
CA GLY A 413 35.09 1.95 6.30
C GLY A 413 34.49 2.51 7.59
N ARG A 414 33.22 2.94 7.57
CA ARG A 414 32.49 3.42 8.75
C ARG A 414 31.54 2.34 9.29
N PRO A 415 31.47 2.11 10.61
CA PRO A 415 30.59 1.07 11.17
C PRO A 415 29.12 1.38 10.91
N LEU A 416 28.31 0.37 10.59
CA LEU A 416 26.86 0.51 10.49
C LEU A 416 26.27 0.54 11.90
N VAL A 417 25.80 1.71 12.34
CA VAL A 417 25.36 1.92 13.73
C VAL A 417 23.85 1.99 13.87
N ARG A 418 23.13 2.33 12.79
CA ARG A 418 21.69 2.58 12.84
C ARG A 418 20.96 2.07 11.59
N VAL A 419 19.77 1.54 11.81
CA VAL A 419 18.75 1.36 10.76
C VAL A 419 17.77 2.53 10.87
N GLY A 420 17.66 3.33 9.82
CA GLY A 420 16.87 4.56 9.78
C GLY A 420 15.36 4.32 9.79
N VAL A 421 14.60 5.41 10.00
CA VAL A 421 13.13 5.38 9.96
C VAL A 421 12.66 4.76 8.66
N ARG A 422 11.84 3.70 8.77
CA ARG A 422 11.20 3.04 7.62
C ARG A 422 12.19 2.60 6.53
N ALA A 423 13.43 2.25 6.90
CA ALA A 423 14.42 1.76 5.95
C ALA A 423 14.06 0.37 5.42
N LEU A 424 13.47 -0.48 6.26
CA LEU A 424 13.08 -1.87 5.99
C LEU A 424 11.57 -2.09 6.20
N PRO A 425 10.68 -1.48 5.39
CA PRO A 425 9.26 -1.81 5.45
C PRO A 425 8.99 -3.22 4.92
N TYR A 426 9.83 -3.64 3.96
CA TYR A 426 9.95 -5.00 3.46
C TYR A 426 11.38 -5.47 3.71
N ALA A 427 11.54 -6.76 3.95
CA ALA A 427 12.83 -7.42 4.05
C ALA A 427 12.70 -8.81 3.40
N PRO A 428 13.80 -9.42 2.92
CA PRO A 428 13.81 -10.82 2.50
C PRO A 428 13.38 -11.78 3.61
N ALA A 429 13.26 -13.07 3.28
CA ALA A 429 12.77 -14.09 4.21
C ALA A 429 13.62 -14.22 5.48
N SER A 430 14.92 -13.93 5.40
CA SER A 430 15.84 -13.89 6.54
C SER A 430 16.52 -12.53 6.62
N LEU A 431 16.49 -11.90 7.79
CA LEU A 431 17.20 -10.65 8.06
C LEU A 431 18.24 -10.89 9.16
N VAL A 432 19.50 -10.56 8.87
CA VAL A 432 20.61 -10.59 9.82
C VAL A 432 21.10 -9.17 10.06
N VAL A 433 20.86 -8.65 11.26
CA VAL A 433 21.31 -7.32 11.65
C VAL A 433 22.75 -7.40 12.16
N ALA A 434 23.61 -6.49 11.68
CA ALA A 434 25.03 -6.49 12.03
C ALA A 434 25.27 -6.14 13.51
N ASP A 435 26.26 -6.78 14.13
CA ASP A 435 26.67 -6.58 15.53
C ASP A 435 27.16 -5.17 15.89
N THR A 436 27.39 -4.32 14.89
CA THR A 436 27.71 -2.90 15.04
C THR A 436 26.47 -2.02 15.25
N VAL A 437 25.28 -2.52 14.90
CA VAL A 437 24.03 -1.77 14.99
C VAL A 437 23.62 -1.63 16.46
N ARG A 438 23.27 -0.41 16.86
CA ARG A 438 22.79 -0.08 18.21
C ARG A 438 21.31 0.31 18.22
N VAL A 439 20.84 0.89 17.12
CA VAL A 439 19.47 1.43 17.03
C VAL A 439 18.80 0.96 15.75
N VAL A 440 17.58 0.44 15.88
CA VAL A 440 16.62 0.30 14.78
C VAL A 440 15.52 1.33 15.04
N GLU A 441 15.38 2.31 14.16
CA GLU A 441 14.34 3.34 14.29
C GLU A 441 12.95 2.80 13.92
N ARG A 442 11.93 3.62 14.09
CA ARG A 442 10.52 3.23 13.88
C ARG A 442 10.20 2.81 12.43
N ASP A 443 9.07 2.13 12.28
CA ASP A 443 8.44 1.74 11.01
C ASP A 443 9.23 0.73 10.15
N ASN A 444 10.16 -0.02 10.76
CA ASN A 444 10.90 -1.10 10.12
C ASN A 444 10.13 -2.43 10.21
N ALA A 445 8.99 -2.51 9.52
CA ALA A 445 8.03 -3.61 9.66
C ALA A 445 8.54 -4.98 9.19
N CYS A 446 9.47 -5.04 8.23
CA CYS A 446 10.04 -6.28 7.70
C CYS A 446 8.96 -7.33 7.30
N ARG A 447 7.89 -6.92 6.60
CA ARG A 447 6.65 -7.72 6.43
C ARG A 447 6.82 -9.16 5.89
N ASN A 448 7.87 -9.44 5.12
CA ASN A 448 8.12 -10.77 4.53
C ASN A 448 9.19 -11.59 5.28
N ALA A 449 9.72 -11.08 6.39
CA ALA A 449 10.72 -11.79 7.17
C ALA A 449 10.09 -12.98 7.91
N LYS A 450 10.64 -14.17 7.68
CA LYS A 450 10.37 -15.40 8.44
C LYS A 450 11.38 -15.62 9.55
N ARG A 451 12.62 -15.19 9.34
CA ARG A 451 13.73 -15.35 10.29
C ARG A 451 14.38 -14.02 10.56
N LEU A 452 14.66 -13.77 11.83
CA LEU A 452 15.27 -12.54 12.29
C LEU A 452 16.42 -12.88 13.23
N ALA A 453 17.62 -12.42 12.91
CA ALA A 453 18.79 -12.49 13.78
C ALA A 453 19.15 -11.09 14.26
N LEU A 454 18.82 -10.82 15.53
CA LEU A 454 19.17 -9.58 16.22
C LEU A 454 20.47 -9.79 17.00
N PRO A 455 21.44 -8.87 16.89
CA PRO A 455 22.74 -9.04 17.51
C PRO A 455 22.77 -8.57 18.96
N GLU A 456 23.60 -9.23 19.78
CA GLU A 456 24.02 -8.66 21.05
C GLU A 456 24.75 -7.34 20.83
N GLY A 457 24.40 -6.35 21.65
CA GLY A 457 24.79 -4.95 21.48
C GLY A 457 23.70 -4.07 20.88
N LEU A 458 22.61 -4.61 20.33
CA LEU A 458 21.44 -3.82 19.96
C LEU A 458 20.76 -3.25 21.21
N GLU A 459 20.50 -1.94 21.25
CA GLU A 459 20.01 -1.25 22.45
C GLU A 459 18.55 -0.80 22.31
N VAL A 460 18.17 -0.33 21.12
CA VAL A 460 16.86 0.30 20.88
C VAL A 460 16.18 -0.27 19.63
N ILE A 461 14.91 -0.63 19.78
CA ILE A 461 13.99 -0.97 18.70
C ILE A 461 12.83 0.04 18.73
N GLY A 462 12.64 0.79 17.65
CA GLY A 462 11.59 1.79 17.52
C GLY A 462 10.20 1.19 17.38
N ALA A 463 9.17 2.03 17.34
CA ALA A 463 7.79 1.59 17.17
C ALA A 463 7.57 0.90 15.80
N HIS A 464 6.61 -0.02 15.73
CA HIS A 464 6.20 -0.74 14.52
C HIS A 464 7.35 -1.46 13.79
N CYS A 465 8.28 -2.04 14.55
CA CYS A 465 9.35 -2.86 13.99
C CYS A 465 9.01 -4.35 13.99
N PHE A 466 9.45 -5.08 12.96
CA PHE A 466 9.36 -6.54 12.88
C PHE A 466 7.92 -7.10 12.99
N CYS A 467 6.94 -6.40 12.42
CA CYS A 467 5.51 -6.76 12.44
C CYS A 467 5.16 -7.76 11.32
N SER A 468 5.80 -8.93 11.30
CA SER A 468 5.51 -9.96 10.30
C SER A 468 4.72 -11.14 10.88
N ARG A 469 3.66 -11.53 10.17
CA ARG A 469 2.78 -12.66 10.54
C ARG A 469 3.38 -14.03 10.26
N ILE A 470 4.54 -14.09 9.59
CA ILE A 470 5.18 -15.33 9.15
C ILE A 470 6.51 -15.58 9.85
N LEU A 471 6.80 -14.85 10.94
CA LEU A 471 7.99 -15.11 11.76
C LEU A 471 7.91 -16.52 12.37
N GLU A 472 8.97 -17.30 12.16
CA GLU A 472 9.09 -18.68 12.62
C GLU A 472 9.75 -18.73 14.01
N GLY A 473 9.08 -19.40 14.95
CA GLY A 473 9.59 -19.67 16.29
C GLY A 473 9.70 -18.44 17.19
N PRO A 474 10.28 -18.59 18.40
CA PRO A 474 10.56 -17.47 19.27
C PRO A 474 11.73 -16.63 18.71
N VAL A 475 11.47 -15.36 18.42
CA VAL A 475 12.50 -14.39 18.04
C VAL A 475 13.32 -14.04 19.28
N SER A 476 14.63 -14.30 19.26
CA SER A 476 15.54 -13.91 20.35
C SER A 476 15.74 -12.40 20.35
N VAL A 477 15.25 -11.75 21.42
CA VAL A 477 15.49 -10.34 21.73
C VAL A 477 16.73 -10.28 22.64
N PRO A 478 17.85 -9.71 22.17
CA PRO A 478 19.12 -9.69 22.90
C PRO A 478 19.02 -9.04 24.29
N ALA A 479 19.87 -9.47 25.23
CA ALA A 479 19.86 -8.94 26.59
C ALA A 479 20.29 -7.47 26.67
N SER A 480 20.99 -6.98 25.65
CA SER A 480 21.38 -5.58 25.49
C SER A 480 20.22 -4.63 25.16
N VAL A 481 19.08 -5.14 24.67
CA VAL A 481 17.94 -4.29 24.27
C VAL A 481 17.24 -3.74 25.51
N ARG A 482 17.14 -2.42 25.61
CA ARG A 482 16.57 -1.69 26.76
C ARG A 482 15.28 -0.95 26.46
N SER A 483 14.98 -0.72 25.18
CA SER A 483 13.81 0.02 24.72
C SER A 483 13.20 -0.65 23.49
N ILE A 484 11.92 -0.97 23.55
CA ILE A 484 11.13 -1.51 22.43
C ILE A 484 9.87 -0.66 22.28
N GLY A 485 9.68 -0.08 21.10
CA GLY A 485 8.52 0.75 20.79
C GLY A 485 7.23 -0.05 20.58
N GLU A 486 6.10 0.64 20.73
CA GLU A 486 4.77 0.07 20.54
C GLU A 486 4.57 -0.59 19.18
N GLY A 487 3.70 -1.60 19.12
CA GLY A 487 3.41 -2.35 17.89
C GLY A 487 4.56 -3.20 17.34
N SER A 488 5.73 -3.23 18.00
CA SER A 488 6.83 -4.09 17.58
C SER A 488 6.53 -5.57 17.83
N PHE A 489 7.02 -6.43 16.96
CA PHE A 489 6.84 -7.90 17.05
C PHE A 489 5.38 -8.35 17.09
N GLU A 490 4.46 -7.57 16.52
CA GLU A 490 3.03 -7.93 16.41
C GLU A 490 2.89 -9.33 15.79
N TYR A 491 2.05 -10.18 16.40
CA TYR A 491 1.87 -11.61 16.05
C TYR A 491 3.05 -12.54 16.33
N ALA A 492 4.20 -12.04 16.76
CA ALA A 492 5.37 -12.88 16.99
C ALA A 492 5.39 -13.50 18.39
N VAL A 493 6.13 -14.60 18.50
CA VAL A 493 6.59 -15.12 19.78
C VAL A 493 8.01 -14.59 19.98
N CYS A 494 8.30 -14.01 21.14
CA CYS A 494 9.62 -13.44 21.45
C CYS A 494 10.23 -14.14 22.66
N ARG A 495 11.52 -14.44 22.59
CA ARG A 495 12.32 -14.84 23.75
C ARG A 495 13.11 -13.63 24.22
N LEU A 496 12.84 -13.16 25.43
CA LEU A 496 13.59 -12.07 26.05
C LEU A 496 14.83 -12.66 26.72
N GLU A 497 16.01 -12.50 26.12
CA GLU A 497 17.25 -13.11 26.64
C GLU A 497 17.64 -12.52 28.00
N HIS A 498 17.21 -11.29 28.32
CA HIS A 498 17.43 -10.66 29.62
C HIS A 498 16.85 -11.47 30.80
N THR A 499 15.71 -12.14 30.59
CA THR A 499 14.98 -12.86 31.65
C THR A 499 14.81 -14.36 31.35
N GLY A 500 15.09 -14.77 30.11
CA GLY A 500 14.80 -16.12 29.60
C GLY A 500 13.32 -16.38 29.33
N THR A 501 12.44 -15.39 29.52
CA THR A 501 11.00 -15.59 29.31
C THR A 501 10.63 -15.62 27.84
N ILE A 502 9.69 -16.48 27.47
CA ILE A 502 9.05 -16.47 26.16
C ILE A 502 7.69 -15.79 26.30
N VAL A 503 7.45 -14.77 25.48
CA VAL A 503 6.23 -13.96 25.47
C VAL A 503 5.57 -14.03 24.10
N HIS A 504 4.26 -14.19 24.09
CA HIS A 504 3.45 -14.12 22.87
C HIS A 504 2.91 -12.70 22.74
N VAL A 505 3.17 -12.05 21.61
CA VAL A 505 2.78 -10.65 21.40
C VAL A 505 1.39 -10.60 20.77
N SER A 506 0.56 -9.69 21.29
CA SER A 506 -0.80 -9.47 20.79
C SER A 506 -0.81 -8.90 19.38
N ALA A 507 -1.93 -9.13 18.68
CA ALA A 507 -2.27 -8.46 17.43
C ALA A 507 -2.80 -7.03 17.64
N ASP A 508 -3.11 -6.64 18.88
CA ASP A 508 -3.70 -5.34 19.19
C ASP A 508 -2.62 -4.38 19.71
N GLN A 509 -2.34 -3.34 18.92
CA GLN A 509 -1.31 -2.35 19.24
C GLN A 509 -1.60 -1.58 20.54
N LEU A 510 -2.89 -1.45 20.91
CA LEU A 510 -3.30 -0.79 22.15
C LEU A 510 -3.01 -1.63 23.40
N LEU A 511 -2.72 -2.92 23.22
CA LEU A 511 -2.38 -3.86 24.30
C LEU A 511 -0.87 -4.16 24.33
N THR A 512 -0.04 -3.27 23.81
CA THR A 512 1.41 -3.47 23.84
C THR A 512 1.93 -3.58 25.28
N CYS A 513 2.72 -4.62 25.51
CA CYS A 513 3.43 -4.85 26.78
C CYS A 513 4.90 -4.41 26.70
N PHE A 514 5.37 -3.95 25.54
CA PHE A 514 6.74 -3.45 25.39
C PHE A 514 6.88 -2.03 25.95
N LEU A 515 8.07 -1.71 26.46
CA LEU A 515 8.37 -0.44 27.09
C LEU A 515 9.54 0.27 26.39
N THR A 516 9.42 1.58 26.23
CA THR A 516 10.49 2.45 25.71
C THR A 516 11.36 3.07 26.80
N ASP A 517 10.88 3.08 28.06
CA ASP A 517 11.59 3.58 29.22
C ASP A 517 11.39 2.61 30.41
N ALA A 518 12.18 1.55 30.42
CA ALA A 518 12.15 0.56 31.49
C ALA A 518 13.14 0.94 32.60
N ALA A 519 12.63 1.28 33.78
CA ALA A 519 13.44 1.73 34.93
C ALA A 519 14.48 0.69 35.39
N ASP A 520 14.25 -0.58 35.11
CA ASP A 520 15.08 -1.73 35.47
C ASP A 520 15.85 -2.33 34.28
N GLY A 521 15.73 -1.74 33.09
CA GLY A 521 16.34 -2.22 31.86
C GLY A 521 15.64 -3.41 31.19
N VAL A 522 14.50 -3.89 31.70
CA VAL A 522 13.69 -4.94 31.06
C VAL A 522 12.59 -4.28 30.23
N PRO A 523 12.65 -4.33 28.88
CA PRO A 523 11.71 -3.60 28.01
C PRO A 523 10.32 -4.25 27.91
N PHE A 524 9.80 -4.83 29.00
CA PHE A 524 8.53 -5.57 29.02
C PHE A 524 7.77 -5.44 30.34
N ASP A 525 6.50 -5.07 30.26
CA ASP A 525 5.55 -4.96 31.36
C ASP A 525 4.83 -6.29 31.60
N TYR A 526 5.36 -7.09 32.54
CA TYR A 526 4.75 -8.36 32.93
C TYR A 526 3.38 -8.21 33.61
N GLY A 527 3.11 -7.09 34.29
CA GLY A 527 1.83 -6.85 34.95
C GLY A 527 0.70 -6.72 33.93
N ARG A 528 0.91 -5.90 32.89
CA ARG A 528 -0.01 -5.78 31.76
C ARG A 528 -0.16 -7.09 31.00
N TYR A 529 0.94 -7.82 30.80
CA TYR A 529 0.89 -9.11 30.13
C TYR A 529 0.08 -10.15 30.90
N ASP A 530 0.25 -10.19 32.21
CA ASP A 530 -0.48 -11.07 33.12
C ASP A 530 -1.98 -10.73 33.18
N GLU A 531 -2.34 -9.45 33.13
CA GLU A 531 -3.73 -9.00 32.94
C GLU A 531 -4.31 -9.46 31.59
N GLN A 532 -3.52 -9.35 30.53
CA GLN A 532 -3.93 -9.78 29.19
C GLN A 532 -4.23 -11.28 29.15
N LEU A 533 -3.34 -12.11 29.71
CA LEU A 533 -3.53 -13.57 29.82
C LEU A 533 -4.80 -13.93 30.62
N ARG A 534 -5.09 -13.19 31.70
CA ARG A 534 -6.32 -13.39 32.49
C ARG A 534 -7.58 -13.00 31.72
N SER A 535 -7.55 -11.87 31.01
CA SER A 535 -8.73 -11.36 30.29
C SER A 535 -9.12 -12.21 29.07
N GLY A 536 -8.16 -12.94 28.48
CA GLY A 536 -8.37 -13.81 27.32
C GLY A 536 -8.63 -13.10 25.99
N LYS A 537 -8.44 -11.78 25.91
CA LYS A 537 -8.65 -11.01 24.67
C LYS A 537 -7.35 -10.91 23.84
N ASN A 538 -7.47 -11.08 22.53
CA ASN A 538 -6.50 -10.65 21.51
C ASN A 538 -5.11 -11.33 21.51
N LEU A 539 -5.01 -12.58 21.98
CA LEU A 539 -3.81 -13.42 21.83
C LEU A 539 -4.09 -14.58 20.85
N PRO A 540 -3.34 -14.70 19.73
CA PRO A 540 -3.57 -15.78 18.76
C PRO A 540 -3.38 -17.19 19.34
N ASP A 541 -2.35 -17.38 20.18
CA ASP A 541 -2.05 -18.64 20.86
C ASP A 541 -1.99 -18.45 22.38
N LYS A 542 -3.17 -18.37 23.01
CA LYS A 542 -3.27 -18.18 24.46
C LYS A 542 -2.71 -19.37 25.24
N LEU A 543 -2.97 -20.60 24.78
CA LEU A 543 -2.52 -21.81 25.48
C LEU A 543 -0.99 -21.87 25.53
N GLY A 544 -0.32 -21.65 24.40
CA GLY A 544 1.14 -21.54 24.34
C GLY A 544 1.68 -20.42 25.23
N ALA A 545 1.04 -19.24 25.18
CA ALA A 545 1.42 -18.11 26.02
C ALA A 545 1.38 -18.42 27.53
N VAL A 546 0.34 -19.11 27.99
CA VAL A 546 0.21 -19.51 29.41
C VAL A 546 1.27 -20.53 29.81
N LEU A 547 1.52 -21.54 28.96
CA LEU A 547 2.55 -22.56 29.19
C LEU A 547 3.94 -21.92 29.31
N HIS A 548 4.29 -21.02 28.39
CA HIS A 548 5.57 -20.30 28.42
C HIS A 548 5.68 -19.35 29.63
N ARG A 549 4.60 -18.68 30.00
CA ARG A 549 4.57 -17.78 31.17
C ARG A 549 4.82 -18.52 32.49
N LEU A 550 4.27 -19.73 32.65
CA LEU A 550 4.47 -20.57 33.84
C LEU A 550 5.87 -21.22 33.88
N THR A 551 6.42 -21.53 32.70
CA THR A 551 7.77 -22.13 32.57
C THR A 551 8.84 -21.24 33.19
N VAL A 552 8.83 -19.95 32.86
CA VAL A 552 9.75 -18.95 33.42
C VAL A 552 8.95 -17.89 34.18
N PRO A 553 8.69 -18.10 35.49
CA PRO A 553 7.78 -17.25 36.27
C PRO A 553 8.46 -15.97 36.78
N TYR A 554 9.25 -15.30 35.94
CA TYR A 554 9.90 -14.04 36.29
C TYR A 554 8.82 -12.99 36.63
N ARG A 555 8.86 -12.45 37.86
CA ARG A 555 7.86 -11.50 38.40
C ARG A 555 6.40 -11.97 38.27
N LEU A 556 6.16 -13.28 38.31
CA LEU A 556 4.79 -13.81 38.30
C LEU A 556 4.25 -13.85 39.73
N GLU A 557 3.16 -13.11 39.97
CA GLU A 557 2.44 -13.14 41.26
C GLU A 557 1.74 -14.49 41.47
N ASP A 558 1.70 -14.97 42.72
CA ASP A 558 1.11 -16.27 43.05
C ASP A 558 -0.40 -16.35 42.76
N ALA A 559 -1.12 -15.24 42.93
CA ALA A 559 -2.54 -15.15 42.59
C ALA A 559 -2.75 -15.36 41.08
N THR A 560 -1.91 -14.71 40.25
CA THR A 560 -1.97 -14.88 38.80
C THR A 560 -1.51 -16.27 38.38
N ARG A 561 -0.42 -16.79 38.97
CA ARG A 561 0.04 -18.18 38.73
C ARG A 561 -1.10 -19.17 38.96
N THR A 562 -1.82 -19.04 40.07
CA THR A 562 -2.94 -19.92 40.42
C THR A 562 -4.06 -19.83 39.36
N ALA A 563 -4.40 -18.62 38.91
CA ALA A 563 -5.40 -18.42 37.87
C ALA A 563 -4.97 -19.01 36.50
N LEU A 564 -3.69 -18.91 36.16
CA LEU A 564 -3.14 -19.49 34.93
C LEU A 564 -3.13 -21.02 34.98
N VAL A 565 -2.79 -21.62 36.11
CA VAL A 565 -2.88 -23.08 36.31
C VAL A 565 -4.33 -23.55 36.23
N ALA A 566 -5.28 -22.82 36.83
CA ALA A 566 -6.71 -23.12 36.71
C ALA A 566 -7.16 -23.10 35.23
N TYR A 567 -6.72 -22.12 34.45
CA TYR A 567 -6.97 -22.07 33.01
C TYR A 567 -6.40 -23.30 32.27
N LEU A 568 -5.19 -23.75 32.60
CA LEU A 568 -4.63 -24.98 32.03
C LEU A 568 -5.45 -26.22 32.41
N ARG A 569 -6.00 -26.27 33.64
CA ARG A 569 -6.87 -27.36 34.09
C ARG A 569 -8.19 -27.40 33.33
N ASP A 570 -8.75 -26.25 33.00
CA ASP A 570 -9.95 -26.16 32.16
C ASP A 570 -9.68 -26.66 30.71
N HIS A 571 -8.42 -26.60 30.25
CA HIS A 571 -7.97 -27.04 28.92
C HIS A 571 -6.98 -28.21 29.00
N GLU A 572 -7.13 -29.08 30.01
CA GLU A 572 -6.09 -30.04 30.41
C GLU A 572 -5.59 -30.90 29.26
N ARG A 573 -6.50 -31.48 28.46
CA ARG A 573 -6.14 -32.35 27.34
C ARG A 573 -5.26 -31.63 26.30
N GLU A 574 -5.68 -30.46 25.86
CA GLU A 574 -4.96 -29.68 24.84
C GLU A 574 -3.60 -29.23 25.39
N ALA A 575 -3.55 -28.81 26.67
CA ALA A 575 -2.31 -28.43 27.34
C ALA A 575 -1.31 -29.59 27.41
N GLN A 576 -1.75 -30.79 27.81
CA GLN A 576 -0.89 -31.98 27.89
C GLN A 576 -0.33 -32.40 26.52
N GLU A 577 -1.18 -32.37 25.49
CA GLU A 577 -0.80 -32.66 24.10
C GLU A 577 0.23 -31.63 23.59
N ARG A 578 0.03 -30.33 23.86
CA ARG A 578 0.97 -29.27 23.47
C ARG A 578 2.31 -29.38 24.19
N VAL A 579 2.30 -29.65 25.50
CA VAL A 579 3.53 -29.90 26.29
C VAL A 579 4.32 -31.08 25.74
N ALA A 580 3.65 -32.12 25.26
CA ALA A 580 4.34 -33.26 24.65
C ALA A 580 4.95 -32.94 23.29
N GLN A 581 4.26 -32.13 22.47
CA GLN A 581 4.72 -31.74 21.13
C GLN A 581 5.89 -30.74 21.18
N GLU A 582 5.79 -29.70 22.00
CA GLU A 582 6.69 -28.54 21.95
C GLU A 582 7.45 -28.29 23.27
N GLY A 583 6.94 -28.78 24.40
CA GLY A 583 7.47 -28.46 25.73
C GLY A 583 8.85 -29.05 25.99
N ASP A 584 9.73 -28.28 26.65
CA ASP A 584 11.04 -28.72 27.08
C ASP A 584 11.04 -29.24 28.52
N ARG A 585 12.21 -29.72 28.97
CA ARG A 585 12.37 -30.20 30.34
C ARG A 585 11.94 -29.12 31.34
N ALA A 586 12.41 -27.88 31.18
CA ALA A 586 12.09 -26.77 32.09
C ALA A 586 10.58 -26.53 32.22
N MET A 587 9.84 -26.60 31.11
CA MET A 587 8.38 -26.51 31.10
C MET A 587 7.75 -27.63 31.93
N VAL A 588 8.19 -28.88 31.74
CA VAL A 588 7.67 -30.02 32.53
C VAL A 588 8.02 -29.87 34.01
N GLU A 589 9.23 -29.44 34.36
CA GLU A 589 9.61 -29.19 35.76
C GLU A 589 8.71 -28.11 36.40
N ALA A 590 8.45 -27.03 35.67
CA ALA A 590 7.59 -25.95 36.13
C ALA A 590 6.14 -26.40 36.32
N LEU A 591 5.59 -27.21 35.40
CA LEU A 591 4.22 -27.71 35.50
C LEU A 591 4.04 -28.74 36.61
N VAL A 592 5.07 -29.51 36.96
CA VAL A 592 5.06 -30.36 38.16
C VAL A 592 5.10 -29.50 39.42
N ARG A 593 6.00 -28.51 39.48
CA ARG A 593 6.11 -27.56 40.60
C ARG A 593 4.79 -26.84 40.87
N ASP A 594 4.15 -26.36 39.81
CA ASP A 594 2.91 -25.58 39.89
C ASP A 594 1.66 -26.49 40.03
N GLY A 595 1.86 -27.81 40.11
CA GLY A 595 0.81 -28.79 40.39
C GLY A 595 -0.18 -28.98 39.25
N PHE A 596 0.22 -28.73 38.00
CA PHE A 596 -0.57 -29.09 36.81
C PHE A 596 -0.34 -30.56 36.40
N VAL A 597 0.92 -31.02 36.49
CA VAL A 597 1.26 -32.44 36.38
C VAL A 597 1.31 -33.03 37.79
N ASP A 598 0.29 -33.80 38.15
CA ASP A 598 0.10 -34.44 39.45
C ASP A 598 -0.14 -35.95 39.27
N GLU A 599 -0.39 -36.68 40.36
CA GLU A 599 -0.66 -38.13 40.30
C GLU A 599 -1.82 -38.50 39.37
N ARG A 600 -2.81 -37.61 39.19
CA ARG A 600 -3.96 -37.85 38.32
C ARG A 600 -3.57 -37.81 36.84
N THR A 601 -2.71 -36.86 36.48
CA THR A 601 -2.34 -36.61 35.07
C THR A 601 -1.02 -37.24 34.66
N PHE A 602 -0.27 -37.78 35.61
CA PHE A 602 1.08 -38.33 35.46
C PHE A 602 1.21 -39.38 34.35
N ASP A 603 0.44 -40.48 34.44
CA ASP A 603 0.55 -41.61 33.51
C ASP A 603 0.29 -41.17 32.07
N ARG A 604 -0.76 -40.38 31.89
CA ARG A 604 -1.14 -39.82 30.59
C ARG A 604 -0.06 -38.90 30.03
N GLN A 605 0.53 -38.03 30.86
CA GLN A 605 1.59 -37.13 30.41
C GLN A 605 2.83 -37.92 29.96
N ILE A 606 3.19 -38.99 30.68
CA ILE A 606 4.30 -39.87 30.29
C ILE A 606 4.04 -40.54 28.94
N GLU A 607 2.83 -41.06 28.72
CA GLU A 607 2.48 -41.70 27.45
C GLU A 607 2.58 -40.73 26.28
N LEU A 608 2.07 -39.50 26.44
CA LEU A 608 2.18 -38.45 25.44
C LEU A 608 3.64 -38.06 25.16
N LEU A 609 4.45 -37.85 26.21
CA LEU A 609 5.86 -37.51 26.06
C LEU A 609 6.66 -38.64 25.39
N ARG A 610 6.34 -39.91 25.68
CA ARG A 610 6.93 -41.08 24.99
C ARG A 610 6.56 -41.12 23.52
N ALA A 611 5.29 -40.87 23.19
CA ALA A 611 4.82 -40.84 21.80
C ALA A 611 5.51 -39.73 20.99
N CYS A 612 5.85 -38.61 21.63
CA CYS A 612 6.60 -37.50 21.02
C CYS A 612 8.13 -37.62 21.18
N ASN A 613 8.66 -38.77 21.61
CA ASN A 613 10.11 -39.02 21.78
C ASN A 613 10.85 -38.03 22.72
N ARG A 614 10.18 -37.50 23.74
CA ARG A 614 10.76 -36.57 24.75
C ARG A 614 11.38 -37.32 25.93
N THR A 615 12.45 -38.08 25.67
CA THR A 615 13.04 -39.01 26.66
C THR A 615 13.56 -38.31 27.92
N ASP A 616 14.11 -37.10 27.80
CA ASP A 616 14.59 -36.26 28.90
C ASP A 616 13.46 -35.89 29.88
N CYS A 617 12.31 -35.45 29.35
CA CYS A 617 11.13 -35.11 30.14
C CYS A 617 10.54 -36.34 30.86
N VAL A 618 10.51 -37.50 30.17
CA VAL A 618 10.01 -38.77 30.75
C VAL A 618 10.90 -39.21 31.91
N LEU A 619 12.22 -39.15 31.74
CA LEU A 619 13.18 -39.50 32.80
C LEU A 619 12.97 -38.63 34.04
N TYR A 620 12.85 -37.31 33.85
CA TYR A 620 12.59 -36.38 34.94
C TYR A 620 11.29 -36.72 35.70
N LEU A 621 10.18 -36.94 34.98
CA LEU A 621 8.89 -37.29 35.60
C LEU A 621 8.98 -38.60 36.39
N MET A 622 9.63 -39.63 35.84
CA MET A 622 9.83 -40.90 36.53
C MET A 622 10.68 -40.76 37.80
N GLU A 623 11.71 -39.91 37.77
CA GLU A 623 12.53 -39.61 38.95
C GLU A 623 11.74 -38.88 40.04
N GLN A 624 10.95 -37.87 39.67
CA GLN A 624 10.10 -37.14 40.60
C GLN A 624 9.05 -38.05 41.26
N HIS A 625 8.39 -38.90 40.47
CA HIS A 625 7.42 -39.85 41.00
C HIS A 625 8.07 -40.87 41.96
N ARG A 626 9.30 -41.34 41.66
CA ARG A 626 10.07 -42.20 42.57
C ARG A 626 10.49 -41.49 43.86
N ALA A 627 10.78 -40.18 43.80
CA ALA A 627 11.14 -39.38 44.96
C ALA A 627 9.93 -39.16 45.88
N GLN A 628 8.75 -38.90 45.31
CA GLN A 628 7.50 -38.71 46.05
C GLN A 628 6.96 -40.01 46.66
N THR A 629 7.23 -41.16 46.04
CA THR A 629 6.80 -42.49 46.53
C THR A 629 7.78 -43.14 47.53
N LYS A 630 8.93 -42.51 47.85
CA LYS A 630 9.82 -43.01 48.91
C LYS A 630 9.16 -42.80 50.28
N PRO A 631 8.96 -43.87 51.10
CA PRO A 631 8.41 -43.71 52.44
C PRO A 631 9.36 -42.89 53.32
N ALA A 632 8.80 -41.97 54.11
CA ALA A 632 9.54 -41.24 55.15
C ALA A 632 10.36 -42.22 55.99
N SER A 633 11.64 -41.91 56.21
CA SER A 633 12.57 -42.84 56.86
C SER A 633 12.03 -43.31 58.22
N VAL A 634 12.32 -44.56 58.56
CA VAL A 634 11.89 -45.24 59.79
C VAL A 634 12.27 -44.49 61.09
N LYS A 635 13.13 -43.46 61.03
CA LYS A 635 13.50 -42.64 62.20
C LYS A 635 12.39 -41.74 62.74
N ASP A 636 11.41 -41.34 61.93
CA ASP A 636 10.34 -40.43 62.40
C ASP A 636 9.15 -41.18 63.03
N ARG A 637 9.15 -42.52 63.01
CA ARG A 637 8.11 -43.35 63.67
C ARG A 637 8.39 -43.65 65.15
N PHE A 638 9.57 -43.31 65.68
CA PHE A 638 9.96 -43.59 67.06
C PHE A 638 10.23 -42.33 67.91
N ALA A 639 9.82 -41.15 67.44
CA ALA A 639 9.87 -39.90 68.20
C ALA A 639 8.45 -39.48 68.62
N LEU A 640 7.86 -40.21 69.56
CA LEU A 640 6.70 -39.80 70.37
C LEU A 640 6.89 -40.30 71.80
#